data_AF-A0A7R8VFJ6-F1
#
_entry.id   AF-A0A7R8VFJ6-F1
#
_cell.length_a   1.000
_cell.length_b   1.000
_cell.length_c   1.000
_cell.angle_alpha   90.00
_cell.angle_beta   90.00
_cell.angle_gamma   90.00
#
_symmetry.space_group_name_H-M   'P 1'
#
loop_
_entity.id
_entity.type
_entity.pdbx_description
1 polymer ?
#
loop_
_entity_poly.entity_id
_entity_poly.type
_entity_poly.pdbx_seq_one_letter_code
_entity_poly.pdbx_strand_id
1 'polypeptide(L)'
;MQEQELPIDIHTNKLLDWLISRRHCNREWQSQVLTIRTKINNAIQDMPVHEGIMKLLSGTYINYFHCKKIVEILKETEADSKNFFGSYGSKRMKDWQEIVKLYEKDNVYLSEAAQMLIRNVNYEVPSIKKQIAKCEQFQQECDKKVADYGKAANSIRGEFQTTCKQLGIQGRRIKHELVERLVELPAIYSKMAGNAKNLESAAQFYSEFVNFVLGEEYPGGCIPLLKYLIKNGNTSTYQWVHKEPPLSIEEPPLDIKFDDEPEDDAAGDSETIDFGDDTGDSIDFGSLGDADAANIDFGDITLEGGGDIDWGGIEVVNPSAGDGAGTEEIDFNISLEESGIVVESSGLEGGVAKGQEALTILDNPSTRNTLVDEIKELESFLKIRLHEMRSSSSGDLLSMSLLQDAPSILQLQSIESVEKMLSDLRGALTDITDQRTQHLHNIKHSPKYVDLLANSLKQKLAAAEKLVASQEVVGQRRNEAHSEANELRPKLKLVIDKTKQLQAEVTEISVVSCLVAREGAAAACNTPTSRGFSQTEKDDIVNEHNRLRNIVALGKESRGNPGPQPSAANMRKMSWNEELAKIAQRWVDQCIGGHDACRNTDRYYVGQNSFTSMSSNGGSKFNKSSSVGVFFSEVTSFNNGGVDKFTFSSSTGHYTQLVWADTHLVGCGSISFPSGSWNKNQLVCNYGPGGNMVGASVYQEGKPCSKCPEGTKCDAVDTGLCA
;
A
#
# COMPACT_ATOMS: atom_id res chain seq x y z
N MET A 1 -16.45 -45.30 9.70
CA MET A 1 -16.23 -44.16 8.81
C MET A 1 -14.71 -44.02 8.67
N GLN A 2 -14.14 -44.66 7.65
CA GLN A 2 -12.69 -44.86 7.53
C GLN A 2 -12.09 -43.76 6.64
N GLU A 3 -10.95 -43.19 7.06
CA GLU A 3 -10.22 -42.07 6.46
C GLU A 3 -9.71 -42.31 5.01
N GLN A 4 -10.07 -43.43 4.37
CA GLN A 4 -9.68 -43.78 2.99
C GLN A 4 -10.62 -43.22 1.92
N GLU A 5 -11.64 -42.45 2.29
CA GLU A 5 -12.68 -41.96 1.37
C GLU A 5 -12.56 -40.49 0.95
N LEU A 6 -11.46 -39.80 1.27
CA LEU A 6 -11.25 -38.41 0.86
C LEU A 6 -10.44 -38.32 -0.45
N PRO A 7 -10.81 -37.44 -1.39
CA PRO A 7 -9.97 -37.10 -2.54
C PRO A 7 -8.61 -36.61 -2.03
N ILE A 8 -7.52 -37.21 -2.51
CA ILE A 8 -6.17 -36.84 -2.04
C ILE A 8 -5.81 -35.50 -2.68
N ASP A 9 -6.12 -34.41 -1.99
CA ASP A 9 -5.56 -33.09 -2.28
C ASP A 9 -4.10 -33.10 -1.82
N ILE A 10 -3.18 -33.36 -2.75
CA ILE A 10 -1.75 -33.39 -2.44
C ILE A 10 -1.25 -31.96 -2.42
N HIS A 11 -0.98 -31.46 -1.22
CA HIS A 11 -0.27 -30.20 -1.04
C HIS A 11 1.05 -30.23 -1.82
N THR A 12 1.32 -29.22 -2.65
CA THR A 12 2.49 -29.17 -3.56
C THR A 12 3.80 -29.51 -2.86
N ASN A 13 3.97 -29.07 -1.62
CA ASN A 13 5.17 -29.33 -0.79
C ASN A 13 5.43 -30.80 -0.49
N LYS A 14 4.38 -31.63 -0.48
CA LYS A 14 4.47 -33.07 -0.23
C LYS A 14 4.45 -33.89 -1.52
N LEU A 15 4.38 -33.24 -2.69
CA LEU A 15 4.26 -33.92 -3.98
C LEU A 15 5.45 -34.86 -4.24
N LEU A 16 6.67 -34.41 -4.00
CA LEU A 16 7.87 -35.22 -4.21
C LEU A 16 7.93 -36.42 -3.25
N ASP A 17 7.69 -36.19 -1.95
CA ASP A 17 7.67 -37.26 -0.94
C ASP A 17 6.57 -38.29 -1.22
N TRP A 18 5.41 -37.82 -1.70
CA TRP A 18 4.31 -38.67 -2.11
C TRP A 18 4.71 -39.55 -3.31
N LEU A 19 5.33 -38.97 -4.35
CA LEU A 19 5.81 -39.71 -5.52
C LEU A 19 6.83 -40.80 -5.16
N ILE A 20 7.73 -40.51 -4.23
CA ILE A 20 8.76 -41.44 -3.76
C ILE A 20 8.15 -42.54 -2.88
N SER A 21 7.27 -42.18 -1.93
CA SER A 21 6.66 -43.15 -1.00
C SER A 21 5.78 -44.19 -1.71
N ARG A 22 5.11 -43.78 -2.80
CA ARG A 22 4.26 -44.65 -3.62
C ARG A 22 5.03 -45.39 -4.73
N ARG A 23 6.36 -45.31 -4.75
CA ARG A 23 7.24 -45.96 -5.74
C ARG A 23 6.99 -45.54 -7.19
N HIS A 24 6.40 -44.37 -7.42
CA HIS A 24 6.29 -43.79 -8.76
C HIS A 24 7.63 -43.21 -9.25
N CYS A 25 8.48 -42.79 -8.31
CA CYS A 25 9.84 -42.33 -8.55
C CYS A 25 10.85 -43.03 -7.63
N ASN A 26 12.08 -43.19 -8.10
CA ASN A 26 13.18 -43.74 -7.31
C ASN A 26 13.71 -42.71 -6.30
N ARG A 27 14.20 -43.15 -5.13
CA ARG A 27 14.86 -42.29 -4.13
C ARG A 27 16.16 -41.68 -4.64
N GLU A 28 16.84 -42.36 -5.55
CA GLU A 28 18.13 -41.91 -6.13
C GLU A 28 17.97 -40.99 -7.34
N TRP A 29 16.80 -40.39 -7.57
CA TRP A 29 16.55 -39.56 -8.75
C TRP A 29 17.54 -38.38 -8.89
N GLN A 30 18.10 -37.86 -7.78
CA GLN A 30 19.05 -36.73 -7.80
C GLN A 30 20.37 -37.04 -8.52
N SER A 31 20.93 -38.25 -8.32
CA SER A 31 22.18 -38.66 -8.99
C SER A 31 21.93 -38.91 -10.49
N GLN A 32 20.75 -39.41 -10.82
CA GLN A 32 20.30 -39.61 -12.20
C GLN A 32 20.13 -38.25 -12.91
N VAL A 33 19.51 -37.25 -12.27
CA VAL A 33 19.40 -35.88 -12.82
C VAL A 33 20.78 -35.26 -13.07
N LEU A 34 21.75 -35.44 -12.17
CA LEU A 34 23.10 -34.91 -12.36
C LEU A 34 23.78 -35.49 -13.61
N THR A 35 23.61 -36.79 -13.83
CA THR A 35 24.12 -37.50 -15.02
C THR A 35 23.45 -36.99 -16.28
N ILE A 36 22.12 -36.81 -16.25
CA ILE A 36 21.35 -36.28 -17.36
C ILE A 36 21.76 -34.84 -17.70
N ARG A 37 21.96 -33.98 -16.69
CA ARG A 37 22.45 -32.60 -16.87
C ARG A 37 23.80 -32.55 -17.56
N THR A 38 24.72 -33.44 -17.19
CA THR A 38 26.05 -33.50 -17.82
C THR A 38 25.92 -33.84 -19.31
N LYS A 39 25.02 -34.78 -19.66
CA LYS A 39 24.72 -35.11 -21.05
C LYS A 39 24.03 -33.96 -21.80
N ILE A 40 23.10 -33.25 -21.16
CA ILE A 40 22.46 -32.05 -21.73
C ILE A 40 23.52 -30.98 -22.05
N ASN A 41 24.42 -30.68 -21.12
CA ASN A 41 25.46 -29.67 -21.33
C ASN A 41 26.38 -30.02 -22.52
N ASN A 42 26.71 -31.30 -22.69
CA ASN A 42 27.49 -31.76 -23.83
C ASN A 42 26.70 -31.69 -25.15
N ALA A 43 25.40 -32.01 -25.12
CA ALA A 43 24.53 -31.98 -26.29
C ALA A 43 24.18 -30.55 -26.76
N ILE A 44 24.15 -29.56 -25.86
CA ILE A 44 23.92 -28.14 -26.20
C ILE A 44 25.03 -27.60 -27.11
N GLN A 45 26.28 -28.05 -26.95
CA GLN A 45 27.43 -27.55 -27.71
C GLN A 45 27.35 -27.86 -29.22
N ASP A 46 26.54 -28.85 -29.62
CA ASP A 46 26.38 -29.27 -31.03
C ASP A 46 25.00 -28.83 -31.60
N MET A 47 24.36 -27.81 -31.02
CA MET A 47 23.03 -27.34 -31.44
C MET A 47 23.06 -26.44 -32.68
N PRO A 48 22.13 -26.61 -33.64
CA PRO A 48 21.98 -25.70 -34.78
C PRO A 48 21.34 -24.37 -34.38
N VAL A 49 21.67 -23.31 -35.12
CA VAL A 49 21.08 -21.97 -34.93
C VAL A 49 19.64 -21.97 -35.47
N HIS A 50 18.67 -22.23 -34.60
CA HIS A 50 17.24 -22.17 -34.91
C HIS A 50 16.54 -21.25 -33.91
N GLU A 51 15.71 -20.30 -34.36
CA GLU A 51 15.07 -19.30 -33.48
C GLU A 51 14.26 -19.94 -32.34
N GLY A 52 13.52 -21.01 -32.62
CA GLY A 52 12.75 -21.74 -31.62
C GLY A 52 13.62 -22.42 -30.55
N ILE A 53 14.83 -22.85 -30.93
CA ILE A 53 15.79 -23.46 -30.01
C ILE A 53 16.51 -22.38 -29.20
N MET A 54 16.91 -21.28 -29.84
CA MET A 54 17.52 -20.15 -29.13
C MET A 54 16.58 -19.56 -28.07
N LYS A 55 15.28 -19.44 -28.36
CA LYS A 55 14.28 -18.96 -27.38
C LYS A 55 14.07 -19.92 -26.19
N LEU A 56 14.25 -21.23 -26.40
CA LEU A 56 14.20 -22.23 -25.34
C LEU A 56 15.50 -22.24 -24.49
N LEU A 57 16.62 -21.87 -25.10
CA LEU A 57 17.93 -21.79 -24.45
C LEU A 57 18.20 -20.44 -23.76
N SER A 58 17.60 -19.34 -24.21
CA SER A 58 17.99 -17.95 -23.85
C SER A 58 17.51 -17.47 -22.48
N GLY A 59 17.25 -18.36 -21.52
CA GLY A 59 16.90 -17.89 -20.18
C GLY A 59 16.41 -18.92 -19.18
N THR A 60 16.64 -20.22 -19.40
CA THR A 60 16.06 -21.23 -18.51
C THR A 60 16.91 -22.48 -18.32
N TYR A 61 16.78 -23.01 -17.11
CA TYR A 61 17.04 -24.40 -16.79
C TYR A 61 16.31 -25.33 -17.78
N ILE A 62 17.06 -26.15 -18.52
CA ILE A 62 16.50 -27.12 -19.47
C ILE A 62 15.95 -28.30 -18.67
N ASN A 63 14.64 -28.54 -18.79
CA ASN A 63 13.95 -29.66 -18.16
C ASN A 63 13.58 -30.71 -19.23
N TYR A 64 13.02 -31.83 -18.79
CA TYR A 64 12.53 -32.88 -19.68
C TYR A 64 11.57 -32.38 -20.78
N PHE A 65 10.65 -31.46 -20.47
CA PHE A 65 9.69 -30.93 -21.44
C PHE A 65 10.35 -30.09 -22.52
N HIS A 66 11.39 -29.33 -22.17
CA HIS A 66 12.26 -28.65 -23.13
C HIS A 66 13.01 -29.67 -23.99
N CYS A 67 13.53 -30.75 -23.42
CA CYS A 67 14.19 -31.82 -24.17
C CYS A 67 13.24 -32.48 -25.19
N LYS A 68 11.96 -32.70 -24.82
CA LYS A 68 10.95 -33.22 -25.75
C LYS A 68 10.67 -32.27 -26.90
N LYS A 69 10.46 -30.98 -26.62
CA LYS A 69 10.27 -29.94 -27.66
C LYS A 69 11.48 -29.82 -28.58
N ILE A 70 12.70 -29.92 -28.04
CA ILE A 70 13.93 -29.94 -28.85
C ILE A 70 13.96 -31.16 -29.77
N VAL A 71 13.61 -32.35 -29.28
CA VAL A 71 13.52 -33.56 -30.12
C VAL A 71 12.45 -33.42 -31.20
N GLU A 72 11.31 -32.78 -30.92
CA GLU A 72 10.27 -32.50 -31.92
C GLU A 72 10.75 -31.54 -33.01
N ILE A 73 11.37 -30.42 -32.64
CA ILE A 73 11.95 -29.46 -33.60
C ILE A 73 13.05 -30.12 -34.44
N LEU A 74 13.89 -30.97 -33.84
CA LEU A 74 14.90 -31.73 -34.56
C LEU A 74 14.28 -32.75 -35.53
N LYS A 75 13.11 -33.33 -35.22
CA LYS A 75 12.40 -34.24 -36.13
C LYS A 75 11.85 -33.51 -37.35
N GLU A 76 11.39 -32.27 -37.18
CA GLU A 76 10.90 -31.43 -38.26
C GLU A 76 12.03 -30.94 -39.17
N THR A 77 13.19 -30.58 -38.58
CA THR A 77 14.33 -30.03 -39.30
C THR A 77 15.25 -31.07 -39.95
N GLU A 78 15.34 -32.29 -39.39
CA GLU A 78 16.21 -33.37 -39.90
C GLU A 78 15.42 -34.52 -40.59
N ALA A 79 14.21 -34.23 -41.08
CA ALA A 79 13.29 -35.22 -41.68
C ALA A 79 13.91 -36.03 -42.83
N ASP A 80 14.90 -35.47 -43.55
CA ASP A 80 15.57 -36.07 -44.70
C ASP A 80 16.75 -37.01 -44.35
N SER A 81 17.08 -37.17 -43.06
CA SER A 81 18.26 -37.95 -42.60
C SER A 81 17.94 -39.39 -42.13
N LYS A 82 16.77 -39.93 -42.51
CA LYS A 82 16.34 -41.28 -42.11
C LYS A 82 17.06 -42.37 -42.91
N ASN A 83 17.74 -43.27 -42.22
CA ASN A 83 18.29 -44.48 -42.84
C ASN A 83 17.18 -45.48 -43.21
N PHE A 84 17.47 -46.41 -44.13
CA PHE A 84 16.56 -47.44 -44.68
C PHE A 84 15.76 -48.27 -43.66
N PHE A 85 16.14 -48.24 -42.37
CA PHE A 85 15.44 -48.90 -41.24
C PHE A 85 14.66 -47.92 -40.33
N GLY A 86 14.37 -46.69 -40.77
CA GLY A 86 13.56 -45.71 -40.03
C GLY A 86 14.26 -45.05 -38.84
N SER A 87 15.57 -45.25 -38.69
CA SER A 87 16.38 -44.64 -37.62
C SER A 87 17.06 -43.36 -38.10
N TYR A 88 17.01 -42.28 -37.31
CA TYR A 88 17.68 -41.01 -37.59
C TYR A 88 19.21 -41.18 -37.50
N GLY A 89 19.94 -40.73 -38.51
CA GLY A 89 21.39 -40.92 -38.63
C GLY A 89 22.25 -39.94 -37.83
N SER A 90 21.73 -38.75 -37.51
CA SER A 90 22.48 -37.67 -36.87
C SER A 90 22.87 -38.00 -35.43
N LYS A 91 24.12 -37.65 -35.05
CA LYS A 91 24.64 -37.83 -33.69
C LYS A 91 23.81 -37.03 -32.67
N ARG A 92 23.42 -35.81 -33.04
CA ARG A 92 22.59 -34.89 -32.25
C ARG A 92 21.23 -35.48 -31.88
N MET A 93 20.50 -36.03 -32.84
CA MET A 93 19.21 -36.67 -32.58
C MET A 93 19.36 -37.87 -31.64
N LYS A 94 20.42 -38.66 -31.80
CA LYS A 94 20.70 -39.80 -30.90
C LYS A 94 20.99 -39.34 -29.47
N ASP A 95 21.80 -38.29 -29.31
CA ASP A 95 22.16 -37.75 -27.99
C ASP A 95 20.91 -37.20 -27.26
N TRP A 96 20.04 -36.45 -27.96
CA TRP A 96 18.80 -35.93 -27.38
C TRP A 96 17.74 -37.01 -27.13
N GLN A 97 17.63 -38.03 -27.98
CA GLN A 97 16.77 -39.19 -27.73
C GLN A 97 17.27 -40.04 -26.55
N GLU A 98 18.58 -40.16 -26.36
CA GLU A 98 19.16 -40.82 -25.19
C GLU A 98 18.84 -40.05 -23.91
N ILE A 99 18.96 -38.72 -23.92
CA ILE A 99 18.59 -37.84 -22.80
C ILE A 99 17.11 -38.03 -22.41
N VAL A 100 16.20 -38.04 -23.40
CA VAL A 100 14.77 -38.27 -23.14
C VAL A 100 14.52 -39.66 -22.55
N LYS A 101 15.17 -40.71 -23.07
CA LYS A 101 15.07 -42.07 -22.52
C LYS A 101 15.59 -42.17 -21.09
N LEU A 102 16.67 -41.46 -20.76
CA LEU A 102 17.20 -41.43 -19.39
C LEU A 102 16.25 -40.73 -18.43
N TYR A 103 15.54 -39.69 -18.87
CA TYR A 103 14.48 -39.06 -18.09
C TYR A 103 13.26 -39.98 -17.89
N GLU A 104 12.83 -40.69 -18.94
CA GLU A 104 11.69 -41.61 -18.90
C GLU A 104 11.97 -42.87 -18.07
N LYS A 105 13.25 -43.29 -17.99
CA LYS A 105 13.68 -44.35 -17.08
C LYS A 105 13.44 -43.91 -15.62
N ASP A 106 12.78 -44.77 -14.85
CA ASP A 106 12.44 -44.54 -13.44
C ASP A 106 11.61 -43.26 -13.16
N ASN A 107 11.01 -42.65 -14.19
CA ASN A 107 10.23 -41.41 -14.11
C ASN A 107 10.96 -40.23 -13.45
N VAL A 108 12.26 -40.08 -13.73
CA VAL A 108 13.10 -39.02 -13.14
C VAL A 108 12.56 -37.61 -13.44
N TYR A 109 11.97 -37.42 -14.62
CA TYR A 109 11.38 -36.14 -15.02
C TYR A 109 10.30 -35.65 -14.04
N LEU A 110 9.55 -36.58 -13.44
CA LEU A 110 8.44 -36.26 -12.54
C LEU A 110 8.96 -35.75 -11.19
N SER A 111 10.07 -36.31 -10.70
CA SER A 111 10.75 -35.86 -9.48
C SER A 111 11.36 -34.48 -9.65
N GLU A 112 12.03 -34.24 -10.78
CA GLU A 112 12.62 -32.94 -11.11
C GLU A 112 11.53 -31.86 -11.26
N ALA A 113 10.46 -32.15 -12.01
CA ALA A 113 9.34 -31.24 -12.19
C ALA A 113 8.62 -30.93 -10.86
N ALA A 114 8.42 -31.93 -10.00
CA ALA A 114 7.86 -31.73 -8.67
C ALA A 114 8.75 -30.84 -7.80
N GLN A 115 10.08 -31.04 -7.81
CA GLN A 115 11.01 -30.19 -7.07
C GLN A 115 11.00 -28.74 -7.58
N MET A 116 10.97 -28.54 -8.90
CA MET A 116 10.88 -27.21 -9.50
C MET A 116 9.56 -26.51 -9.12
N LEU A 117 8.44 -27.24 -9.13
CA LEU A 117 7.15 -26.72 -8.73
C LEU A 117 7.16 -26.28 -7.26
N ILE A 118 7.71 -27.11 -6.36
CA ILE A 118 7.89 -26.79 -4.93
C ILE A 118 8.73 -25.52 -4.77
N ARG A 119 9.85 -25.41 -5.49
CA ARG A 119 10.73 -24.25 -5.40
C ARG A 119 10.02 -22.97 -5.85
N ASN A 120 9.33 -23.01 -6.98
CA ASN A 120 8.65 -21.84 -7.52
C ASN A 120 7.52 -21.35 -6.61
N VAL A 121 6.72 -22.27 -6.08
CA VAL A 121 5.58 -21.95 -5.21
C VAL A 121 6.03 -21.43 -3.85
N ASN A 122 7.08 -22.00 -3.26
CA ASN A 122 7.51 -21.64 -1.90
C ASN A 122 8.51 -20.49 -1.83
N TYR A 123 9.36 -20.32 -2.85
CA TYR A 123 10.48 -19.39 -2.76
C TYR A 123 10.43 -18.32 -3.85
N GLU A 124 10.37 -18.68 -5.13
CA GLU A 124 10.49 -17.71 -6.22
C GLU A 124 9.30 -16.74 -6.29
N VAL A 125 8.07 -17.28 -6.31
CA VAL A 125 6.85 -16.45 -6.36
C VAL A 125 6.68 -15.59 -5.10
N PRO A 126 6.83 -16.14 -3.87
CA PRO A 126 6.76 -15.32 -2.66
C PRO A 126 7.88 -14.29 -2.54
N SER A 127 9.11 -14.61 -2.97
CA SER A 127 10.24 -13.68 -2.94
C SER A 127 9.98 -12.44 -3.78
N ILE A 128 9.59 -12.62 -5.05
CA ILE A 128 9.28 -11.50 -5.94
C ILE A 128 8.05 -10.72 -5.43
N LYS A 129 7.01 -11.40 -4.93
CA LYS A 129 5.86 -10.74 -4.30
C LYS A 129 6.26 -9.90 -3.09
N LYS A 130 7.17 -10.40 -2.25
CA LYS A 130 7.67 -9.68 -1.07
C LYS A 130 8.49 -8.46 -1.46
N GLN A 131 9.29 -8.55 -2.52
CA GLN A 131 10.02 -7.40 -3.07
C GLN A 131 9.05 -6.32 -3.57
N ILE A 132 8.04 -6.69 -4.37
CA ILE A 132 7.01 -5.75 -4.83
C ILE A 132 6.28 -5.10 -3.65
N ALA A 133 5.87 -5.90 -2.65
CA ALA A 133 5.19 -5.38 -1.46
C ALA A 133 6.06 -4.40 -0.67
N LYS A 134 7.38 -4.66 -0.56
CA LYS A 134 8.32 -3.74 0.07
C LYS A 134 8.41 -2.42 -0.69
N CYS A 135 8.50 -2.45 -2.02
CA CYS A 135 8.50 -1.25 -2.85
C CYS A 135 7.17 -0.46 -2.71
N GLU A 136 6.03 -1.15 -2.66
CA GLU A 136 4.71 -0.53 -2.49
C GLU A 136 4.52 0.10 -1.10
N GLN A 137 4.98 -0.56 -0.05
CA GLN A 137 5.00 0.02 1.30
C GLN A 137 5.86 1.28 1.36
N PHE A 138 7.07 1.22 0.78
CA PHE A 138 7.96 2.37 0.69
C PHE A 138 7.36 3.54 -0.11
N GLN A 139 6.62 3.25 -1.19
CA GLN A 139 5.87 4.27 -1.94
C GLN A 139 4.81 4.96 -1.07
N GLN A 140 4.02 4.20 -0.30
CA GLN A 140 3.00 4.77 0.59
C GLN A 140 3.60 5.66 1.68
N GLU A 141 4.74 5.27 2.24
CA GLU A 141 5.48 6.10 3.20
C GLU A 141 5.98 7.40 2.55
N CYS A 142 6.52 7.30 1.33
CA CYS A 142 6.95 8.48 0.57
C CYS A 142 5.77 9.40 0.24
N ASP A 143 4.61 8.86 -0.16
CA ASP A 143 3.42 9.67 -0.47
C ASP A 143 2.90 10.42 0.76
N LYS A 144 2.92 9.79 1.94
CA LYS A 144 2.60 10.48 3.21
C LYS A 144 3.57 11.62 3.46
N LYS A 145 4.88 11.36 3.38
CA LYS A 145 5.92 12.39 3.57
C LYS A 145 5.79 13.54 2.56
N VAL A 146 5.51 13.25 1.29
CA VAL A 146 5.30 14.26 0.25
C VAL A 146 4.07 15.12 0.56
N ALA A 147 2.99 14.52 1.05
CA ALA A 147 1.80 15.26 1.46
C ALA A 147 2.06 16.13 2.70
N ASP A 148 2.80 15.61 3.69
CA ASP A 148 3.12 16.32 4.92
C ASP A 148 4.06 17.51 4.66
N TYR A 149 5.12 17.32 3.86
CA TYR A 149 6.00 18.42 3.42
C TYR A 149 5.22 19.47 2.61
N GLY A 150 4.32 19.05 1.73
CA GLY A 150 3.49 19.97 0.96
C GLY A 150 2.55 20.80 1.83
N LYS A 151 1.90 20.18 2.83
CA LYS A 151 1.05 20.88 3.80
C LYS A 151 1.86 21.86 4.65
N ALA A 152 3.01 21.43 5.17
CA ALA A 152 3.89 22.28 5.98
C ALA A 152 4.41 23.49 5.17
N ALA A 153 4.86 23.27 3.94
CA ALA A 153 5.33 24.34 3.05
C ALA A 153 4.20 25.34 2.72
N ASN A 154 2.97 24.85 2.50
CA ASN A 154 1.82 25.71 2.25
C ASN A 154 1.38 26.50 3.49
N SER A 155 1.48 25.92 4.69
CA SER A 155 1.19 26.63 5.95
C SER A 155 2.15 27.80 6.13
N ILE A 156 3.46 27.55 6.02
CA ILE A 156 4.50 28.58 6.17
C ILE A 156 4.36 29.66 5.09
N ARG A 157 4.07 29.28 3.84
CA ARG A 157 3.77 30.27 2.78
C ARG A 157 2.51 31.07 3.06
N GLY A 158 1.47 30.45 3.61
CA GLY A 158 0.24 31.12 4.01
C GLY A 158 0.47 32.14 5.13
N GLU A 159 1.27 31.78 6.13
CA GLU A 159 1.70 32.69 7.20
C GLU A 159 2.51 33.86 6.63
N PHE A 160 3.51 33.59 5.78
CA PHE A 160 4.29 34.62 5.09
C PHE A 160 3.37 35.59 4.33
N GLN A 161 2.44 35.08 3.53
CA GLN A 161 1.49 35.92 2.79
C GLN A 161 0.58 36.74 3.70
N THR A 162 0.18 36.19 4.85
CA THR A 162 -0.65 36.89 5.83
C THR A 162 0.13 38.03 6.48
N THR A 163 1.38 37.77 6.88
CA THR A 163 2.27 38.81 7.40
C THR A 163 2.54 39.88 6.35
N CYS A 164 2.79 39.51 5.09
CA CYS A 164 2.95 40.47 4.00
C CYS A 164 1.70 41.35 3.79
N LYS A 165 0.50 40.77 3.86
CA LYS A 165 -0.76 41.54 3.77
C LYS A 165 -0.95 42.51 4.93
N GLN A 166 -0.63 42.08 6.16
CA GLN A 166 -0.70 42.95 7.36
C GLN A 166 0.25 44.15 7.24
N LEU A 167 1.44 43.92 6.67
CA LEU A 167 2.44 44.96 6.41
C LEU A 167 2.16 45.77 5.13
N GLY A 168 1.18 45.37 4.32
CA GLY A 168 0.87 45.99 3.03
C GLY A 168 1.94 45.76 1.94
N ILE A 169 2.85 44.81 2.11
CA ILE A 169 3.95 44.56 1.17
C ILE A 169 3.62 43.39 0.23
N GLN A 170 4.24 43.36 -0.95
CA GLN A 170 4.17 42.23 -1.87
C GLN A 170 5.20 41.14 -1.52
N GLY A 171 6.27 41.51 -0.81
CA GLY A 171 7.28 40.58 -0.30
C GLY A 171 8.36 40.21 -1.31
N ARG A 172 8.58 41.02 -2.37
CA ARG A 172 9.65 40.80 -3.35
C ARG A 172 10.94 41.52 -2.93
N ARG A 173 10.84 42.81 -2.59
CA ARG A 173 11.94 43.61 -2.04
C ARG A 173 11.55 44.16 -0.67
N ILE A 174 11.61 43.29 0.34
CA ILE A 174 11.03 43.55 1.67
C ILE A 174 11.53 44.87 2.27
N LYS A 175 12.85 45.13 2.26
CA LYS A 175 13.42 46.37 2.83
C LYS A 175 12.94 47.63 2.08
N HIS A 176 13.00 47.63 0.75
CA HIS A 176 12.56 48.76 -0.07
C HIS A 176 11.05 49.02 0.04
N GLU A 177 10.23 47.97 -0.03
CA GLU A 177 8.77 48.07 0.08
C GLU A 177 8.33 48.59 1.45
N LEU A 178 9.05 48.27 2.53
CA LEU A 178 8.77 48.79 3.87
C LEU A 178 9.10 50.29 3.99
N VAL A 179 10.21 50.74 3.41
CA VAL A 179 10.61 52.16 3.44
C VAL A 179 9.69 53.02 2.57
N GLU A 180 9.25 52.51 1.41
CA GLU A 180 8.31 53.22 0.54
C GLU A 180 6.97 53.54 1.24
N ARG A 181 6.58 52.73 2.22
CA ARG A 181 5.37 52.95 3.03
C ARG A 181 5.45 54.11 4.01
N LEU A 182 6.65 54.62 4.31
CA LEU A 182 6.80 55.81 5.15
C LEU A 182 6.16 57.06 4.53
N VAL A 183 5.90 57.06 3.22
CA VAL A 183 5.17 58.14 2.50
C VAL A 183 3.72 58.27 2.99
N GLU A 184 3.14 57.25 3.63
CA GLU A 184 1.79 57.29 4.17
C GLU A 184 1.68 58.07 5.51
N LEU A 185 2.79 58.20 6.25
CA LEU A 185 2.80 58.81 7.60
C LEU A 185 2.33 60.27 7.63
N PRO A 186 2.76 61.18 6.72
CA PRO A 186 2.31 62.58 6.75
C PRO A 186 0.79 62.74 6.55
N ALA A 187 0.17 61.89 5.75
CA ALA A 187 -1.28 61.88 5.56
C ALA A 187 -2.01 61.42 6.83
N ILE A 188 -1.47 60.41 7.51
CA ILE A 188 -1.97 59.93 8.81
C ILE A 188 -1.87 61.05 9.86
N TYR A 189 -0.72 61.72 9.98
CA TYR A 189 -0.55 62.84 10.91
C TYR A 189 -1.50 64.01 10.64
N SER A 190 -1.77 64.31 9.37
CA SER A 190 -2.71 65.37 8.99
C SER A 190 -4.15 65.03 9.42
N LYS A 191 -4.55 63.76 9.26
CA LYS A 191 -5.85 63.25 9.74
C LYS A 191 -5.93 63.33 11.27
N MET A 192 -4.88 62.90 11.97
CA MET A 192 -4.80 62.92 13.44
C MET A 192 -4.86 64.35 14.00
N ALA A 193 -4.13 65.30 13.39
CA ALA A 193 -4.17 66.70 13.77
C ALA A 193 -5.56 67.33 13.50
N GLY A 194 -6.25 66.88 12.44
CA GLY A 194 -7.65 67.24 12.19
C GLY A 194 -8.59 66.73 13.27
N ASN A 195 -8.47 65.46 13.66
CA ASN A 195 -9.28 64.83 14.70
C ASN A 195 -9.00 65.40 16.10
N ALA A 196 -7.77 65.86 16.36
CA ALA A 196 -7.42 66.50 17.62
C ALA A 196 -8.29 67.73 17.92
N LYS A 197 -8.74 68.47 16.89
CA LYS A 197 -9.65 69.62 17.06
C LYS A 197 -10.99 69.25 17.69
N ASN A 198 -11.47 68.02 17.46
CA ASN A 198 -12.72 67.54 18.07
C ASN A 198 -12.59 67.41 19.60
N LEU A 199 -11.36 67.35 20.12
CA LEU A 199 -11.06 67.22 21.54
C LEU A 199 -11.02 68.58 22.27
N GLU A 200 -11.21 69.69 21.56
CA GLU A 200 -11.16 71.04 22.14
C GLU A 200 -12.16 71.23 23.28
N SER A 201 -13.41 70.78 23.09
CA SER A 201 -14.45 70.86 24.12
C SER A 201 -14.08 70.09 25.38
N ALA A 202 -13.47 68.90 25.23
CA ALA A 202 -13.03 68.07 26.34
C ALA A 202 -11.84 68.70 27.08
N ALA A 203 -10.88 69.24 26.33
CA ALA A 203 -9.70 69.89 26.88
C ALA A 203 -10.06 71.18 27.66
N GLN A 204 -10.97 71.99 27.13
CA GLN A 204 -11.49 73.17 27.82
C GLN A 204 -12.24 72.79 29.09
N PHE A 205 -13.12 71.79 29.01
CA PHE A 205 -13.87 71.29 30.17
C PHE A 205 -12.95 70.81 31.31
N TYR A 206 -11.91 70.05 30.99
CA TYR A 206 -10.93 69.61 31.99
C TYR A 206 -10.13 70.76 32.58
N SER A 207 -9.74 71.73 31.76
CA SER A 207 -8.94 72.88 32.21
C SER A 207 -9.69 73.77 33.19
N GLU A 208 -10.93 74.11 32.86
CA GLU A 208 -11.80 74.89 33.73
C GLU A 208 -12.10 74.14 35.03
N PHE A 209 -12.25 72.82 34.96
CA PHE A 209 -12.44 71.99 36.15
C PHE A 209 -11.23 72.03 37.09
N VAL A 210 -10.02 71.86 36.55
CA VAL A 210 -8.78 71.91 37.34
C VAL A 210 -8.58 73.30 37.96
N ASN A 211 -8.79 74.36 37.19
CA ASN A 211 -8.70 75.74 37.68
C ASN A 211 -9.71 76.04 38.79
N PHE A 212 -10.94 75.54 38.65
CA PHE A 212 -11.98 75.70 39.66
C PHE A 212 -11.63 75.00 40.98
N VAL A 213 -11.09 73.79 40.92
CA VAL A 213 -10.76 72.99 42.11
C VAL A 213 -9.51 73.51 42.83
N LEU A 214 -8.50 73.97 42.09
CA LEU A 214 -7.19 74.34 42.65
C LEU A 214 -7.02 75.84 42.93
N GLY A 215 -7.89 76.72 42.42
CA GLY A 215 -7.97 78.12 42.82
C GLY A 215 -6.84 79.06 42.36
N GLU A 216 -5.76 78.53 41.76
CA GLU A 216 -4.70 79.30 41.09
C GLU A 216 -4.31 78.65 39.75
N GLU A 217 -3.79 79.44 38.81
CA GLU A 217 -3.23 78.94 37.55
C GLU A 217 -2.09 77.96 37.86
N TYR A 218 -2.38 76.65 37.77
CA TYR A 218 -1.40 75.60 38.05
C TYR A 218 -0.15 75.79 37.18
N PRO A 219 1.05 76.03 37.77
CA PRO A 219 2.27 76.29 37.02
C PRO A 219 2.73 75.00 36.35
N GLY A 220 2.32 74.82 35.11
CA GLY A 220 2.56 73.62 34.30
C GLY A 220 1.43 73.36 33.30
N GLY A 221 0.22 73.82 33.60
CA GLY A 221 -0.97 73.59 32.78
C GLY A 221 -1.40 72.13 32.73
N CYS A 222 -2.71 71.89 32.67
CA CYS A 222 -3.27 70.57 32.38
C CYS A 222 -3.18 70.30 30.87
N ILE A 223 -2.76 69.08 30.48
CA ILE A 223 -2.66 68.60 29.08
C ILE A 223 -2.00 69.60 28.09
N PRO A 224 -0.75 70.06 28.38
CA PRO A 224 -0.11 71.15 27.66
C PRO A 224 0.20 70.80 26.20
N LEU A 225 0.53 69.54 25.89
CA LEU A 225 0.86 69.11 24.53
C LEU A 225 -0.39 68.98 23.65
N LEU A 226 -1.47 68.41 24.19
CA LEU A 226 -2.75 68.27 23.50
C LEU A 226 -3.35 69.65 23.15
N LYS A 227 -3.31 70.60 24.09
CA LYS A 227 -3.73 71.99 23.84
C LYS A 227 -2.93 72.66 22.73
N TYR A 228 -1.63 72.43 22.71
CA TYR A 228 -0.76 72.96 21.68
C TYR A 228 -1.07 72.33 20.30
N LEU A 229 -1.30 71.02 20.24
CA LEU A 229 -1.69 70.31 19.02
C LEU A 229 -3.03 70.84 18.46
N ILE A 230 -4.00 71.13 19.32
CA ILE A 230 -5.30 71.70 18.92
C ILE A 230 -5.13 73.09 18.31
N LYS A 231 -4.30 73.94 18.93
CA LYS A 231 -4.12 75.35 18.53
C LYS A 231 -3.23 75.51 17.29
N ASN A 232 -2.11 74.81 17.25
CA ASN A 232 -1.05 75.03 16.26
C ASN A 232 -0.94 73.90 15.22
N GLY A 233 -1.64 72.78 15.43
CA GLY A 233 -1.54 71.60 14.56
C GLY A 233 -0.24 70.81 14.77
N ASN A 234 0.07 69.90 13.83
CA ASN A 234 1.28 69.08 13.89
C ASN A 234 2.50 69.90 13.43
N THR A 235 3.15 70.58 14.36
CA THR A 235 4.38 71.36 14.11
C THR A 235 5.64 70.58 14.53
N SER A 236 6.82 71.15 14.28
CA SER A 236 8.11 70.58 14.73
C SER A 236 8.23 70.57 16.26
N THR A 237 8.91 69.56 16.81
CA THR A 237 9.19 69.47 18.24
C THR A 237 10.06 70.64 18.71
N TYR A 238 10.94 71.18 17.85
CA TYR A 238 11.67 72.42 18.12
C TYR A 238 10.73 73.59 18.45
N GLN A 239 9.68 73.78 17.65
CA GLN A 239 8.70 74.85 17.88
C GLN A 239 7.86 74.61 19.14
N TRP A 240 7.68 73.37 19.56
CA TRP A 240 7.05 73.04 20.84
C TRP A 240 7.94 73.42 22.04
N VAL A 241 9.23 73.10 21.98
CA VAL A 241 10.21 73.32 23.05
C VAL A 241 10.57 74.79 23.19
N HIS A 242 10.95 75.44 22.07
CA HIS A 242 11.46 76.81 22.07
C HIS A 242 10.38 77.88 21.87
N LYS A 243 9.13 77.48 21.62
CA LYS A 243 7.98 78.38 21.34
C LYS A 243 8.15 79.30 20.12
N GLU A 244 9.23 79.14 19.35
CA GLU A 244 9.53 79.87 18.11
C GLU A 244 9.74 78.89 16.94
N PRO A 245 9.34 79.26 15.71
CA PRO A 245 9.55 78.40 14.54
C PRO A 245 11.04 78.30 14.18
N PRO A 246 11.56 77.11 13.82
CA PRO A 246 12.94 76.96 13.40
C PRO A 246 13.21 77.66 12.05
N LEU A 247 14.43 78.17 11.84
CA LEU A 247 14.84 78.78 10.57
C LEU A 247 15.08 77.73 9.46
N SER A 248 15.49 76.52 9.84
CA SER A 248 15.63 75.36 8.96
C SER A 248 15.48 74.05 9.76
N ILE A 249 14.99 73.00 9.09
CA ILE A 249 14.74 71.68 9.66
C ILE A 249 15.68 70.70 8.97
N GLU A 250 16.59 70.08 9.74
CA GLU A 250 17.46 69.00 9.28
C GLU A 250 16.96 67.68 9.87
N GLU A 251 16.10 66.96 9.12
CA GLU A 251 15.63 65.64 9.55
C GLU A 251 16.78 64.62 9.59
N PRO A 252 16.87 63.79 10.63
CA PRO A 252 17.91 62.76 10.71
C PRO A 252 17.80 61.79 9.52
N PRO A 253 18.92 61.45 8.86
CA PRO A 253 18.89 60.52 7.74
C PRO A 253 18.41 59.14 8.21
N LEU A 254 17.59 58.48 7.38
CA LEU A 254 17.22 57.09 7.59
C LEU A 254 18.45 56.21 7.40
N ASP A 255 19.07 55.76 8.49
CA ASP A 255 20.21 54.84 8.47
C ASP A 255 19.75 53.39 8.22
N ILE A 256 19.14 53.16 7.06
CA ILE A 256 18.69 51.83 6.62
C ILE A 256 19.62 51.37 5.51
N LYS A 257 20.41 50.34 5.79
CA LYS A 257 21.24 49.67 4.79
C LYS A 257 20.35 48.81 3.89
N PHE A 258 20.17 49.28 2.66
CA PHE A 258 19.55 48.49 1.60
C PHE A 258 20.59 47.47 1.10
N ASP A 259 20.37 46.20 1.43
CA ASP A 259 21.13 45.11 0.81
C ASP A 259 20.52 44.86 -0.58
N ASP A 260 20.89 45.67 -1.57
CA ASP A 260 20.76 45.39 -3.01
C ASP A 260 21.86 46.25 -3.66
N GLU A 261 22.90 45.69 -4.30
CA GLU A 261 22.82 44.90 -5.53
C GLU A 261 23.68 43.62 -5.51
N PRO A 262 23.21 42.51 -6.10
CA PRO A 262 24.10 41.64 -6.85
C PRO A 262 24.43 42.33 -8.18
N GLU A 263 25.72 42.60 -8.43
CA GLU A 263 26.20 42.98 -9.76
C GLU A 263 25.90 41.85 -10.75
N ASP A 264 24.93 42.07 -11.64
CA ASP A 264 24.85 41.36 -12.91
C ASP A 264 26.04 41.82 -13.77
N ASP A 265 27.13 41.04 -13.78
CA ASP A 265 28.00 40.79 -14.95
C ASP A 265 29.31 40.06 -14.54
N ALA A 266 29.34 38.73 -14.62
CA ALA A 266 30.48 37.96 -15.17
C ALA A 266 30.25 36.45 -15.08
N ALA A 267 30.54 35.77 -16.19
CA ALA A 267 30.55 34.33 -16.30
C ALA A 267 31.68 33.68 -15.46
N GLY A 268 31.38 32.51 -14.88
CA GLY A 268 32.34 31.49 -14.46
C GLY A 268 32.94 31.65 -13.06
N ASP A 269 32.47 30.89 -12.08
CA ASP A 269 33.08 29.60 -11.74
C ASP A 269 32.26 28.84 -10.69
N SER A 270 32.34 27.52 -10.78
CA SER A 270 31.76 26.54 -9.87
C SER A 270 32.45 26.59 -8.51
N GLU A 271 31.79 27.09 -7.46
CA GLU A 271 32.10 26.67 -6.10
C GLU A 271 31.27 25.44 -5.75
N THR A 272 31.86 24.29 -6.04
CA THR A 272 31.56 23.01 -5.43
C THR A 272 31.57 23.18 -3.91
N ILE A 273 30.44 22.90 -3.27
CA ILE A 273 30.38 22.67 -1.83
C ILE A 273 31.23 21.43 -1.54
N ASP A 274 32.38 21.68 -0.91
CA ASP A 274 33.32 20.70 -0.38
C ASP A 274 32.64 19.89 0.75
N PHE A 275 32.03 18.76 0.38
CA PHE A 275 31.72 17.71 1.32
C PHE A 275 33.01 16.93 1.57
N GLY A 276 33.77 17.40 2.56
CA GLY A 276 35.07 16.84 2.95
C GLY A 276 35.08 15.31 2.95
N ASP A 277 35.86 14.77 2.02
CA ASP A 277 36.39 13.43 2.08
C ASP A 277 37.66 13.49 2.96
N ASP A 278 37.58 12.92 4.15
CA ASP A 278 38.78 12.42 4.82
C ASP A 278 38.50 11.03 5.41
N THR A 279 38.63 10.07 4.51
CA THR A 279 39.36 8.80 4.67
C THR A 279 39.17 7.99 5.96
N GLY A 280 38.55 6.82 5.80
CA GLY A 280 39.06 5.59 6.43
C GLY A 280 38.46 5.17 7.77
N ASP A 281 37.13 5.02 7.84
CA ASP A 281 36.53 3.87 8.52
C ASP A 281 35.10 3.68 8.03
N SER A 282 34.80 2.45 7.61
CA SER A 282 33.48 2.03 7.15
C SER A 282 32.44 2.19 8.25
N ILE A 283 31.51 3.14 8.09
CA ILE A 283 30.30 3.19 8.92
C ILE A 283 29.35 2.08 8.43
N ASP A 284 29.47 0.94 9.09
CA ASP A 284 28.57 -0.22 9.04
C ASP A 284 27.19 0.18 9.60
N PHE A 285 26.23 0.46 8.71
CA PHE A 285 24.82 0.46 9.08
C PHE A 285 24.32 -1.00 9.14
N GLY A 286 24.72 -1.66 10.23
CA GLY A 286 24.45 -3.05 10.53
C GLY A 286 22.95 -3.40 10.44
N SER A 287 22.74 -4.59 9.89
CA SER A 287 21.54 -5.43 9.89
C SER A 287 20.49 -5.12 10.98
N LEU A 288 19.27 -4.79 10.54
CA LEU A 288 18.09 -4.72 11.41
C LEU A 288 17.65 -6.12 11.86
N GLY A 289 18.19 -6.55 13.00
CA GLY A 289 17.55 -7.49 13.92
C GLY A 289 17.16 -6.74 15.19
N ASP A 290 15.87 -6.79 15.52
CA ASP A 290 15.18 -6.44 16.77
C ASP A 290 15.41 -5.09 17.48
N ALA A 291 14.26 -4.50 17.84
CA ALA A 291 13.99 -3.64 19.01
C ALA A 291 14.94 -2.47 19.31
N ASP A 292 14.54 -1.26 18.94
CA ASP A 292 13.97 -0.32 19.90
C ASP A 292 13.52 0.97 19.20
N ALA A 293 12.31 1.40 19.56
CA ALA A 293 11.71 2.64 19.09
C ALA A 293 12.45 3.83 19.73
N ALA A 294 13.44 4.39 19.03
CA ALA A 294 13.97 5.70 19.34
C ALA A 294 13.01 6.77 18.80
N ASN A 295 12.16 7.23 19.70
CA ASN A 295 11.28 8.38 19.56
C ASN A 295 12.13 9.61 19.21
N ILE A 296 12.00 10.14 18.00
CA ILE A 296 12.56 11.46 17.67
C ILE A 296 11.59 12.48 18.24
N ASP A 297 11.94 13.01 19.41
CA ASP A 297 11.24 14.08 20.11
C ASP A 297 11.38 15.39 19.32
N PHE A 298 10.42 15.66 18.44
CA PHE A 298 10.16 17.01 17.96
C PHE A 298 9.26 17.67 18.99
N GLY A 299 9.89 18.41 19.90
CA GLY A 299 9.23 19.12 20.99
C GLY A 299 7.91 19.75 20.57
N ASP A 300 6.92 19.49 21.41
CA ASP A 300 5.53 19.92 21.34
C ASP A 300 5.36 21.36 20.82
N ILE A 301 5.07 21.51 19.52
CA ILE A 301 4.47 22.73 18.97
C ILE A 301 2.97 22.52 19.07
N THR A 302 2.42 22.90 20.22
CA THR A 302 0.99 23.07 20.43
C THR A 302 0.50 24.20 19.53
N LEU A 303 -0.06 23.84 18.38
CA LEU A 303 -0.84 24.74 17.53
C LEU A 303 -2.23 24.91 18.17
N GLU A 304 -2.35 25.82 19.14
CA GLU A 304 -3.66 26.30 19.55
C GLU A 304 -4.25 27.19 18.44
N GLY A 305 -5.37 26.73 17.89
CA GLY A 305 -6.20 27.52 17.00
C GLY A 305 -6.92 28.61 17.79
N GLY A 306 -6.58 29.86 17.51
CA GLY A 306 -7.28 31.03 18.02
C GLY A 306 -6.64 32.28 17.46
N GLY A 307 -7.43 33.13 16.81
CA GLY A 307 -6.92 34.38 16.23
C GLY A 307 -6.42 35.32 17.32
N ASP A 308 -5.10 35.43 17.42
CA ASP A 308 -4.31 36.65 17.52
C ASP A 308 -2.84 36.21 17.54
N ILE A 309 -2.04 36.72 16.61
CA ILE A 309 -0.61 36.41 16.59
C ILE A 309 0.01 37.24 17.73
N ASP A 310 0.36 36.58 18.83
CA ASP A 310 1.18 37.13 19.91
C ASP A 310 2.58 37.43 19.37
N TRP A 311 2.87 38.72 19.20
CA TRP A 311 4.16 39.22 18.70
C TRP A 311 5.20 39.40 19.80
N GLY A 312 5.05 38.72 20.94
CA GLY A 312 6.03 38.74 22.03
C GLY A 312 6.09 40.11 22.70
N GLY A 313 5.61 40.18 23.93
CA GLY A 313 5.96 41.28 24.82
C GLY A 313 7.47 41.31 25.04
N ILE A 314 8.16 42.21 24.33
CA ILE A 314 9.49 42.63 24.76
C ILE A 314 9.25 43.51 25.99
N GLU A 315 9.50 42.94 27.17
CA GLU A 315 9.63 43.72 28.39
C GLU A 315 10.65 44.83 28.15
N VAL A 316 10.17 46.08 28.23
CA VAL A 316 11.04 47.22 28.46
C VAL A 316 11.57 47.06 29.88
N VAL A 317 12.77 46.49 29.99
CA VAL A 317 13.50 46.42 31.25
C VAL A 317 13.79 47.85 31.69
N ASN A 318 13.04 48.34 32.68
CA ASN A 318 13.44 49.48 33.48
C ASN A 318 14.69 49.09 34.28
N PRO A 319 15.82 49.81 34.15
CA PRO A 319 16.97 49.55 34.98
C PRO A 319 16.76 50.22 36.34
N SER A 320 16.12 49.50 37.26
CA SER A 320 16.11 49.83 38.68
C SER A 320 16.31 48.58 39.54
N ALA A 321 17.51 48.50 40.10
CA ALA A 321 17.94 47.81 41.33
C ALA A 321 18.36 46.31 41.29
N GLY A 322 19.68 46.12 41.49
CA GLY A 322 20.35 45.00 42.21
C GLY A 322 20.75 43.79 41.36
N ASP A 323 21.98 43.26 41.36
CA ASP A 323 23.19 43.51 42.15
C ASP A 323 24.40 42.83 41.47
N GLY A 324 25.60 43.43 41.60
CA GLY A 324 26.86 42.69 41.79
C GLY A 324 27.80 42.41 40.60
N ALA A 325 28.65 43.38 40.23
CA ALA A 325 30.13 43.34 40.41
C ALA A 325 30.91 44.14 39.34
N GLY A 326 31.69 45.14 39.77
CA GLY A 326 32.70 45.81 38.94
C GLY A 326 32.85 47.31 39.25
N THR A 327 33.47 47.63 40.37
CA THR A 327 33.80 48.98 40.85
C THR A 327 34.91 49.67 40.03
N GLU A 328 34.66 50.87 39.53
CA GLU A 328 35.65 51.96 39.48
C GLU A 328 34.95 53.25 39.94
N GLU A 329 35.37 53.77 41.09
CA GLU A 329 34.87 55.00 41.70
C GLU A 329 35.30 56.23 40.89
N ILE A 330 34.35 57.09 40.53
CA ILE A 330 34.60 58.48 40.14
C ILE A 330 34.19 59.36 41.33
N ASP A 331 35.16 60.11 41.84
CA ASP A 331 35.10 61.01 42.99
C ASP A 331 34.21 62.24 42.72
N PHE A 332 33.19 62.46 43.55
CA PHE A 332 32.25 63.60 43.50
C PHE A 332 32.71 64.74 44.42
N ASN A 333 33.89 65.29 44.17
CA ASN A 333 34.32 66.50 44.85
C ASN A 333 35.03 67.48 43.90
N ILE A 334 34.25 68.07 42.99
CA ILE A 334 34.66 69.29 42.28
C ILE A 334 33.61 70.37 42.52
N SER A 335 34.10 71.46 43.12
CA SER A 335 33.38 72.66 43.50
C SER A 335 32.81 73.41 42.30
N LEU A 336 31.67 74.06 42.51
CA LEU A 336 30.82 74.75 41.53
C LEU A 336 31.36 76.14 41.12
N GLU A 337 32.66 76.27 40.90
CA GLU A 337 33.33 77.53 40.51
C GLU A 337 34.55 77.32 39.60
N GLU A 338 34.45 76.55 38.51
CA GLU A 338 35.40 76.70 37.38
C GLU A 338 34.91 76.00 36.10
N SER A 339 33.86 76.53 35.49
CA SER A 339 33.62 76.32 34.05
C SER A 339 33.06 77.62 33.50
N GLY A 340 33.98 78.50 33.11
CA GLY A 340 33.70 79.82 32.57
C GLY A 340 32.93 79.75 31.26
N ILE A 341 31.59 79.76 31.37
CA ILE A 341 30.71 80.12 30.26
C ILE A 341 29.98 81.39 30.65
N VAL A 342 30.44 82.46 30.00
CA VAL A 342 29.97 83.84 30.12
C VAL A 342 28.53 83.93 29.60
N VAL A 343 27.68 84.57 30.39
CA VAL A 343 26.37 85.07 29.95
C VAL A 343 26.63 86.27 29.02
N GLU A 344 26.27 86.15 27.75
CA GLU A 344 26.00 87.32 26.91
C GLU A 344 24.56 87.28 26.43
N SER A 345 23.84 88.35 26.75
CA SER A 345 22.52 88.69 26.27
C SER A 345 22.65 89.57 25.02
N SER A 346 22.08 89.14 23.88
CA SER A 346 21.66 90.00 22.74
C SER A 346 20.94 89.16 21.68
N GLY A 347 19.84 89.69 21.13
CA GLY A 347 18.85 88.93 20.37
C GLY A 347 19.19 88.58 18.90
N LEU A 348 18.27 87.78 18.35
CA LEU A 348 18.02 87.44 16.94
C LEU A 348 18.99 86.48 16.25
N GLU A 349 18.83 85.17 16.48
CA GLU A 349 19.11 84.13 15.48
C GLU A 349 18.33 82.85 15.87
N GLY A 350 17.26 82.52 15.13
CA GLY A 350 16.48 81.31 15.37
C GLY A 350 17.32 80.06 15.14
N GLY A 351 17.21 79.06 16.01
CA GLY A 351 18.01 77.84 15.90
C GLY A 351 17.61 76.95 14.71
N VAL A 352 18.53 76.06 14.33
CA VAL A 352 18.29 74.97 13.37
C VAL A 352 17.78 73.77 14.14
N ALA A 353 16.62 73.24 13.77
CA ALA A 353 16.08 72.03 14.39
C ALA A 353 16.86 70.81 13.89
N LYS A 354 17.57 70.12 14.79
CA LYS A 354 18.40 68.93 14.47
C LYS A 354 17.97 67.72 15.30
N GLY A 355 18.15 66.52 14.74
CA GLY A 355 17.91 65.27 15.47
C GLY A 355 16.43 65.08 15.83
N GLN A 356 16.14 64.78 17.11
CA GLN A 356 14.76 64.54 17.57
C GLN A 356 13.88 65.81 17.55
N GLU A 357 14.47 66.99 17.54
CA GLU A 357 13.76 68.28 17.50
C GLU A 357 13.30 68.65 16.07
N ALA A 358 13.90 68.04 15.04
CA ALA A 358 13.52 68.19 13.65
C ALA A 358 12.22 67.43 13.30
N LEU A 359 11.90 66.39 14.07
CA LEU A 359 10.67 65.60 13.89
C LEU A 359 9.43 66.40 14.32
N THR A 360 8.27 66.06 13.77
CA THR A 360 7.00 66.63 14.22
C THR A 360 6.56 66.07 15.56
N ILE A 361 5.67 66.76 16.27
CA ILE A 361 5.14 66.37 17.58
C ILE A 361 4.50 64.97 17.57
N LEU A 362 3.82 64.61 16.47
CA LEU A 362 3.19 63.29 16.33
C LEU A 362 4.17 62.17 15.90
N ASP A 363 5.35 62.55 15.40
CA ASP A 363 6.36 61.64 14.88
C ASP A 363 7.45 61.33 15.93
N ASN A 364 7.81 62.32 16.75
CA ASN A 364 8.78 62.12 17.83
C ASN A 364 8.22 61.15 18.90
N PRO A 365 8.93 60.06 19.22
CA PRO A 365 8.46 59.06 20.19
C PRO A 365 8.16 59.61 21.58
N SER A 366 8.98 60.55 22.06
CA SER A 366 8.85 61.13 23.41
C SER A 366 7.56 61.95 23.52
N THR A 367 7.32 62.84 22.56
CA THR A 367 6.11 63.69 22.55
C THR A 367 4.86 62.87 22.24
N ARG A 368 4.95 61.84 21.39
CA ARG A 368 3.82 60.94 21.13
C ARG A 368 3.40 60.18 22.38
N ASN A 369 4.35 59.66 23.16
CA ASN A 369 4.04 58.98 24.42
C ASN A 369 3.38 59.93 25.42
N THR A 370 3.93 61.15 25.58
CA THR A 370 3.30 62.19 26.41
C THR A 370 1.89 62.52 25.93
N LEU A 371 1.64 62.61 24.62
CA LEU A 371 0.31 62.86 24.07
C LEU A 371 -0.67 61.73 24.37
N VAL A 372 -0.23 60.47 24.29
CA VAL A 372 -1.05 59.30 24.65
C VAL A 372 -1.39 59.34 26.14
N ASP A 373 -0.43 59.68 26.99
CA ASP A 373 -0.64 59.78 28.44
C ASP A 373 -1.62 60.91 28.78
N GLU A 374 -1.47 62.09 28.17
CA GLU A 374 -2.40 63.23 28.33
C GLU A 374 -3.83 62.90 27.85
N ILE A 375 -3.98 62.16 26.75
CA ILE A 375 -5.29 61.71 26.26
C ILE A 375 -5.92 60.69 27.22
N LYS A 376 -5.12 59.78 27.80
CA LYS A 376 -5.60 58.80 28.80
C LYS A 376 -5.97 59.47 30.12
N GLU A 377 -5.23 60.49 30.53
CA GLU A 377 -5.57 61.34 31.68
C GLU A 377 -6.95 61.98 31.48
N LEU A 378 -7.15 62.61 30.31
CA LEU A 378 -8.42 63.23 29.95
C LEU A 378 -9.58 62.21 29.84
N GLU A 379 -9.32 61.02 29.28
CA GLU A 379 -10.30 59.94 29.22
C GLU A 379 -10.71 59.48 30.63
N SER A 380 -9.74 59.36 31.54
CA SER A 380 -9.97 58.95 32.92
C SER A 380 -10.80 59.99 33.68
N PHE A 381 -10.48 61.28 33.50
CA PHE A 381 -11.26 62.38 34.06
C PHE A 381 -12.73 62.34 33.60
N LEU A 382 -12.98 62.23 32.29
CA LEU A 382 -14.34 62.20 31.77
C LEU A 382 -15.11 60.95 32.19
N LYS A 383 -14.45 59.79 32.33
CA LYS A 383 -15.08 58.56 32.87
C LYS A 383 -15.55 58.76 34.30
N ILE A 384 -14.68 59.33 35.15
CA ILE A 384 -15.00 59.65 36.55
C ILE A 384 -16.17 60.64 36.57
N ARG A 385 -16.10 61.70 35.76
CA ARG A 385 -17.15 62.72 35.71
C ARG A 385 -18.49 62.18 35.22
N LEU A 386 -18.49 61.31 34.21
CA LEU A 386 -19.68 60.64 33.72
C LEU A 386 -20.31 59.76 34.80
N HIS A 387 -19.49 59.06 35.58
CA HIS A 387 -19.97 58.27 36.72
C HIS A 387 -20.59 59.16 37.80
N GLU A 388 -19.93 60.25 38.20
CA GLU A 388 -20.47 61.23 39.16
C GLU A 388 -21.80 61.81 38.70
N MET A 389 -21.93 62.22 37.44
CA MET A 389 -23.16 62.80 36.91
C MET A 389 -24.32 61.78 36.87
N ARG A 390 -24.03 60.51 36.56
CA ARG A 390 -25.03 59.43 36.61
C ARG A 390 -25.43 59.11 38.05
N SER A 391 -24.49 59.06 38.98
CA SER A 391 -24.73 58.81 40.41
C SER A 391 -25.40 59.97 41.15
N SER A 392 -25.19 61.21 40.71
CA SER A 392 -25.83 62.43 41.26
C SER A 392 -27.35 62.44 41.11
N SER A 393 -27.90 61.60 40.22
CA SER A 393 -29.35 61.39 40.10
C SER A 393 -29.98 60.72 41.33
N SER A 394 -29.16 60.13 42.23
CA SER A 394 -29.61 59.45 43.47
C SER A 394 -29.40 60.23 44.79
N GLY A 395 -29.19 61.56 44.73
CA GLY A 395 -29.36 62.42 45.92
C GLY A 395 -28.09 62.82 46.66
N ASP A 396 -27.06 63.28 45.94
CA ASP A 396 -25.84 63.84 46.56
C ASP A 396 -25.88 65.38 46.51
N LEU A 397 -26.49 65.98 47.54
CA LEU A 397 -26.77 67.42 47.64
C LEU A 397 -25.49 68.28 47.83
N LEU A 398 -24.36 67.64 48.14
CA LEU A 398 -23.06 68.26 48.42
C LEU A 398 -22.28 68.62 47.14
N SER A 399 -22.35 67.80 46.09
CA SER A 399 -21.66 68.06 44.82
C SER A 399 -22.32 69.20 44.03
N MET A 400 -23.65 69.33 44.10
CA MET A 400 -24.39 70.46 43.51
C MET A 400 -24.13 71.80 44.21
N SER A 401 -23.90 71.78 45.53
CA SER A 401 -23.58 72.97 46.32
C SER A 401 -22.20 73.54 45.97
N LEU A 402 -21.20 72.68 45.80
CA LEU A 402 -19.82 73.07 45.47
C LEU A 402 -19.66 73.63 44.05
N LEU A 403 -20.56 73.34 43.11
CA LEU A 403 -20.48 73.78 41.71
C LEU A 403 -21.33 75.03 41.41
N GLN A 404 -22.01 75.63 42.40
CA GLN A 404 -22.81 76.85 42.20
C GLN A 404 -21.96 78.08 41.84
N ASP A 405 -20.72 78.15 42.34
CA ASP A 405 -19.76 79.22 42.03
C ASP A 405 -18.83 78.87 40.85
N ALA A 406 -19.08 77.75 40.16
CA ALA A 406 -18.25 77.27 39.06
C ALA A 406 -18.55 78.01 37.73
N PRO A 407 -17.55 78.16 36.84
CA PRO A 407 -17.74 78.68 35.49
C PRO A 407 -18.91 78.02 34.74
N SER A 408 -19.60 78.80 33.90
CA SER A 408 -20.78 78.36 33.12
C SER A 408 -20.52 77.13 32.23
N ILE A 409 -19.27 76.94 31.80
CA ILE A 409 -18.82 75.75 31.04
C ILE A 409 -18.94 74.46 31.86
N LEU A 410 -18.82 74.52 33.20
CA LEU A 410 -18.94 73.37 34.11
C LEU A 410 -20.41 73.10 34.50
N GLN A 411 -21.24 74.13 34.53
CA GLN A 411 -22.65 74.05 34.94
C GLN A 411 -23.58 73.56 33.82
N LEU A 412 -23.24 73.82 32.55
CA LEU A 412 -24.10 73.52 31.39
C LEU A 412 -23.83 72.17 30.71
N GLN A 413 -22.96 71.32 31.27
CA GLN A 413 -22.68 70.01 30.68
C GLN A 413 -23.79 68.99 30.95
N SER A 414 -24.26 68.34 29.89
CA SER A 414 -25.18 67.20 29.97
C SER A 414 -24.43 65.87 29.92
N ILE A 415 -25.08 64.80 30.37
CA ILE A 415 -24.55 63.41 30.25
C ILE A 415 -24.21 63.09 28.78
N GLU A 416 -25.08 63.49 27.84
CA GLU A 416 -24.90 63.29 26.40
C GLU A 416 -23.65 64.03 25.85
N SER A 417 -23.37 65.23 26.36
CA SER A 417 -22.17 66.00 25.99
C SER A 417 -20.88 65.29 26.40
N VAL A 418 -20.84 64.78 27.64
CA VAL A 418 -19.67 64.05 28.19
C VAL A 418 -19.48 62.70 27.49
N GLU A 419 -20.56 61.99 27.16
CA GLU A 419 -20.50 60.75 26.38
C GLU A 419 -19.95 60.97 24.97
N LYS A 420 -20.37 62.07 24.32
CA LYS A 420 -19.82 62.46 23.01
C LYS A 420 -18.33 62.77 23.10
N MET A 421 -17.90 63.56 24.10
CA MET A 421 -16.48 63.88 24.34
C MET A 421 -15.63 62.61 24.57
N LEU A 422 -16.17 61.62 25.31
CA LEU A 422 -15.52 60.33 25.51
C LEU A 422 -15.42 59.50 24.21
N SER A 423 -16.46 59.53 23.38
CA SER A 423 -16.46 58.85 22.08
C SER A 423 -15.39 59.45 21.16
N ASP A 424 -15.30 60.78 21.10
CA ASP A 424 -14.31 61.48 20.29
C ASP A 424 -12.87 61.19 20.76
N LEU A 425 -12.64 61.14 22.08
CA LEU A 425 -11.34 60.76 22.66
C LEU A 425 -10.94 59.32 22.37
N ARG A 426 -11.88 58.37 22.44
CA ARG A 426 -11.62 56.97 22.09
C ARG A 426 -11.29 56.80 20.61
N GLY A 427 -11.96 57.56 19.74
CA GLY A 427 -11.62 57.62 18.31
C GLY A 427 -10.20 58.13 18.09
N ALA A 428 -9.83 59.25 18.73
CA ALA A 428 -8.49 59.81 18.63
C ALA A 428 -7.41 58.90 19.23
N LEU A 429 -7.68 58.25 20.37
CA LEU A 429 -6.77 57.27 20.97
C LEU A 429 -6.56 56.09 20.02
N THR A 430 -7.62 55.56 19.41
CA THR A 430 -7.54 54.47 18.43
C THR A 430 -6.72 54.87 17.21
N ASP A 431 -6.90 56.09 16.68
CA ASP A 431 -6.10 56.60 15.56
C ASP A 431 -4.60 56.73 15.93
N ILE A 432 -4.26 57.16 17.16
CA ILE A 432 -2.88 57.31 17.64
C ILE A 432 -2.23 55.95 17.96
N THR A 433 -3.00 55.01 18.51
CA THR A 433 -2.52 53.69 18.90
C THR A 433 -2.75 52.62 17.84
N ASP A 434 -3.13 52.98 16.62
CA ASP A 434 -3.37 52.01 15.54
C ASP A 434 -2.09 51.18 15.25
N GLN A 435 -2.24 49.86 15.14
CA GLN A 435 -1.12 48.93 14.98
C GLN A 435 -0.32 49.25 13.71
N ARG A 436 -0.98 49.61 12.61
CA ARG A 436 -0.32 49.99 11.36
C ARG A 436 0.57 51.22 11.53
N THR A 437 0.07 52.24 12.22
CA THR A 437 0.82 53.47 12.52
C THR A 437 2.02 53.18 13.43
N GLN A 438 1.87 52.28 14.42
CA GLN A 438 2.99 51.83 15.26
C GLN A 438 4.07 51.09 14.45
N HIS A 439 3.69 50.22 13.51
CA HIS A 439 4.66 49.55 12.63
C HIS A 439 5.43 50.54 11.76
N LEU A 440 4.75 51.54 11.19
CA LEU A 440 5.39 52.59 10.39
C LEU A 440 6.36 53.43 11.24
N HIS A 441 6.01 53.75 12.49
CA HIS A 441 6.92 54.41 13.42
C HIS A 441 8.14 53.55 13.76
N ASN A 442 7.96 52.24 13.96
CA ASN A 442 9.06 51.32 14.25
C ASN A 442 10.01 51.19 13.04
N ILE A 443 9.48 51.21 11.81
CA ILE A 443 10.28 51.22 10.57
C ILE A 443 11.10 52.52 10.47
N LYS A 444 10.51 53.68 10.83
CA LYS A 444 11.18 54.98 10.74
C LYS A 444 12.27 55.17 11.81
N HIS A 445 12.00 54.77 13.05
CA HIS A 445 12.83 55.10 14.21
C HIS A 445 13.78 53.97 14.66
N SER A 446 13.62 52.74 14.13
CA SER A 446 14.46 51.59 14.48
C SER A 446 14.96 50.85 13.24
N PRO A 447 16.20 51.08 12.79
CA PRO A 447 16.77 50.35 11.65
C PRO A 447 16.91 48.85 11.95
N LYS A 448 17.19 48.50 13.22
CA LYS A 448 17.25 47.10 13.68
C LYS A 448 15.92 46.37 13.50
N TYR A 449 14.79 47.07 13.62
CA TYR A 449 13.47 46.47 13.43
C TYR A 449 13.24 46.04 11.98
N VAL A 450 13.67 46.86 11.01
CA VAL A 450 13.56 46.56 9.57
C VAL A 450 14.43 45.36 9.22
N ASP A 451 15.66 45.29 9.73
CA ASP A 451 16.56 44.15 9.50
C ASP A 451 16.02 42.85 10.11
N LEU A 452 15.56 42.88 11.35
CA LEU A 452 14.98 41.71 12.02
C LEU A 452 13.72 41.20 11.30
N LEU A 453 12.84 42.11 10.87
CA LEU A 453 11.62 41.76 10.16
C LEU A 453 11.91 41.19 8.77
N ALA A 454 12.83 41.82 8.02
CA ALA A 454 13.26 41.33 6.72
C ALA A 454 13.93 39.95 6.83
N ASN A 455 14.78 39.74 7.83
CA ASN A 455 15.44 38.46 8.07
C ASN A 455 14.44 37.38 8.48
N SER A 456 13.49 37.68 9.36
CA SER A 456 12.44 36.74 9.75
C SER A 456 11.59 36.30 8.54
N LEU A 457 11.19 37.24 7.68
CA LEU A 457 10.43 36.94 6.47
C LEU A 457 11.25 36.15 5.44
N LYS A 458 12.52 36.50 5.23
CA LYS A 458 13.46 35.73 4.38
C LYS A 458 13.65 34.31 4.91
N GLN A 459 13.81 34.13 6.23
CA GLN A 459 13.93 32.82 6.86
C GLN A 459 12.67 31.97 6.66
N LYS A 460 11.47 32.54 6.82
CA LYS A 460 10.21 31.83 6.55
C LYS A 460 10.12 31.35 5.09
N LEU A 461 10.52 32.19 4.16
CA LEU A 461 10.51 31.85 2.73
C LEU A 461 11.54 30.75 2.41
N ALA A 462 12.76 30.87 2.92
CA ALA A 462 13.81 29.87 2.77
C ALA A 462 13.43 28.52 3.41
N ALA A 463 12.75 28.54 4.57
CA ALA A 463 12.24 27.33 5.22
C ALA A 463 11.18 26.63 4.35
N ALA A 464 10.27 27.38 3.74
CA ALA A 464 9.28 26.83 2.82
C ALA A 464 9.94 26.23 1.56
N GLU A 465 10.94 26.89 1.00
CA GLU A 465 11.70 26.38 -0.16
C GLU A 465 12.46 25.10 0.17
N LYS A 466 13.09 25.02 1.34
CA LYS A 466 13.77 23.80 1.81
C LYS A 466 12.81 22.62 1.93
N LEU A 467 11.58 22.84 2.40
CA LEU A 467 10.55 21.81 2.48
C LEU A 467 10.10 21.35 1.09
N VAL A 468 9.98 22.27 0.12
CA VAL A 468 9.66 21.93 -1.28
C VAL A 468 10.79 21.13 -1.93
N ALA A 469 12.06 21.52 -1.72
CA ALA A 469 13.20 20.75 -2.22
C ALA A 469 13.25 19.34 -1.60
N SER A 470 12.96 19.22 -0.30
CA SER A 470 12.87 17.93 0.39
C SER A 470 11.70 17.08 -0.14
N GLN A 471 10.58 17.71 -0.48
CA GLN A 471 9.43 17.06 -1.11
C GLN A 471 9.81 16.47 -2.48
N GLU A 472 10.59 17.19 -3.28
CA GLU A 472 11.03 16.75 -4.60
C GLU A 472 11.96 15.52 -4.51
N VAL A 473 12.94 15.54 -3.61
CA VAL A 473 13.85 14.39 -3.37
C VAL A 473 13.08 13.13 -2.97
N VAL A 474 12.11 13.26 -2.07
CA VAL A 474 11.26 12.13 -1.68
C VAL A 474 10.36 11.68 -2.84
N GLY A 475 9.87 12.62 -3.65
CA GLY A 475 9.13 12.32 -4.88
C GLY A 475 9.94 11.54 -5.92
N GLN A 476 11.23 11.85 -6.07
CA GLN A 476 12.14 11.09 -6.94
C GLN A 476 12.33 9.65 -6.43
N ARG A 477 12.65 9.47 -5.15
CA ARG A 477 12.78 8.13 -4.52
C ARG A 477 11.51 7.28 -4.64
N ARG A 478 10.33 7.91 -4.54
CA ARG A 478 9.05 7.24 -4.80
C ARG A 478 8.96 6.74 -6.24
N ASN A 479 9.34 7.57 -7.21
CA ASN A 479 9.28 7.21 -8.63
C ASN A 479 10.26 6.07 -8.97
N GLU A 480 11.44 6.05 -8.36
CA GLU A 480 12.41 4.96 -8.47
C GLU A 480 11.81 3.63 -7.97
N ALA A 481 11.26 3.63 -6.75
CA ALA A 481 10.60 2.46 -6.18
C ALA A 481 9.39 2.00 -7.01
N HIS A 482 8.67 2.92 -7.64
CA HIS A 482 7.58 2.62 -8.57
C HIS A 482 8.09 1.98 -9.87
N SER A 483 9.20 2.46 -10.42
CA SER A 483 9.84 1.87 -11.59
C SER A 483 10.31 0.43 -11.31
N GLU A 484 10.97 0.21 -10.17
CA GLU A 484 11.43 -1.12 -9.74
C GLU A 484 10.25 -2.11 -9.60
N ALA A 485 9.16 -1.69 -8.94
CA ALA A 485 7.96 -2.51 -8.81
C ALA A 485 7.35 -2.86 -10.18
N ASN A 486 7.36 -1.92 -11.13
CA ASN A 486 6.86 -2.15 -12.49
C ASN A 486 7.74 -3.08 -13.32
N GLU A 487 9.06 -3.12 -13.06
CA GLU A 487 9.96 -4.08 -13.69
C GLU A 487 9.78 -5.51 -13.14
N LEU A 488 9.46 -5.64 -11.85
CA LEU A 488 9.26 -6.93 -11.19
C LEU A 488 7.90 -7.57 -11.53
N ARG A 489 6.85 -6.79 -11.76
CA ARG A 489 5.50 -7.28 -12.12
C ARG A 489 5.45 -8.21 -13.34
N PRO A 490 6.04 -7.88 -14.51
CA PRO A 490 6.05 -8.79 -15.65
C PRO A 490 6.90 -10.03 -15.39
N LYS A 491 8.00 -9.93 -14.63
CA LYS A 491 8.82 -11.08 -14.22
C LYS A 491 8.00 -12.03 -13.34
N LEU A 492 7.26 -11.51 -12.37
CA LEU A 492 6.34 -12.30 -11.53
C LEU A 492 5.28 -13.02 -12.37
N LYS A 493 4.65 -12.31 -13.31
CA LYS A 493 3.63 -12.90 -14.21
C LYS A 493 4.23 -14.03 -15.05
N LEU A 494 5.41 -13.82 -15.62
CA LEU A 494 6.12 -14.82 -16.40
C LEU A 494 6.43 -16.08 -15.57
N VAL A 495 6.92 -15.92 -14.34
CA VAL A 495 7.21 -17.04 -13.43
C VAL A 495 5.93 -17.80 -13.06
N ILE A 496 4.83 -17.10 -12.79
CA ILE A 496 3.53 -17.72 -12.50
C ILE A 496 3.03 -18.51 -13.73
N ASP A 497 3.07 -17.92 -14.92
CA ASP A 497 2.60 -18.57 -16.15
C ASP A 497 3.42 -19.82 -16.48
N LYS A 498 4.75 -19.75 -16.37
CA LYS A 498 5.64 -20.92 -16.50
C LYS A 498 5.35 -21.99 -15.45
N THR A 499 5.07 -21.59 -14.21
CA THR A 499 4.76 -22.53 -13.13
C THR A 499 3.43 -23.24 -13.36
N LYS A 500 2.42 -22.52 -13.88
CA LYS A 500 1.13 -23.11 -14.29
C LYS A 500 1.28 -24.06 -15.47
N GLN A 501 2.11 -23.73 -16.45
CA GLN A 501 2.44 -24.63 -17.56
C GLN A 501 3.08 -25.91 -17.04
N LEU A 502 4.08 -25.80 -16.16
CA LEU A 502 4.71 -26.97 -15.54
C LEU A 502 3.70 -27.80 -14.73
N GLN A 503 2.79 -27.15 -14.01
CA GLN A 503 1.72 -27.85 -13.29
C GLN A 503 0.82 -28.64 -14.25
N ALA A 504 0.38 -28.03 -15.36
CA ALA A 504 -0.44 -28.68 -16.37
C ALA A 504 0.29 -29.89 -16.99
N GLU A 505 1.55 -29.69 -17.39
CA GLU A 505 2.39 -30.74 -17.98
C GLU A 505 2.64 -31.91 -17.00
N VAL A 506 2.77 -31.64 -15.69
CA VAL A 506 2.86 -32.70 -14.64
C VAL A 506 1.53 -33.43 -14.46
N THR A 507 0.40 -32.73 -14.55
CA THR A 507 -0.93 -33.34 -14.39
C THR A 507 -1.38 -34.18 -15.59
N GLU A 508 -0.93 -33.84 -16.81
CA GLU A 508 -1.29 -34.55 -18.04
C GLU A 508 -0.58 -35.90 -18.21
N ILE A 509 0.56 -36.11 -17.54
CA ILE A 509 1.29 -37.38 -17.65
C ILE A 509 0.57 -38.48 -16.87
N SER A 510 0.35 -39.62 -17.55
CA SER A 510 -0.53 -40.76 -17.24
C SER A 510 -0.58 -41.28 -15.79
N VAL A 511 0.42 -40.97 -14.96
CA VAL A 511 0.49 -41.36 -13.56
C VAL A 511 -0.37 -40.43 -12.68
N VAL A 512 -0.43 -39.14 -13.01
CA VAL A 512 -1.18 -38.12 -12.25
C VAL A 512 -2.64 -38.01 -12.72
N SER A 513 -2.90 -38.27 -14.00
CA SER A 513 -4.28 -38.34 -14.52
C SER A 513 -5.11 -39.47 -13.88
N CYS A 514 -4.46 -40.45 -13.27
CA CYS A 514 -5.12 -41.48 -12.48
C CYS A 514 -5.60 -40.98 -11.09
N LEU A 515 -5.05 -39.88 -10.59
CA LEU A 515 -5.19 -39.40 -9.21
C LEU A 515 -6.04 -38.14 -9.07
N VAL A 516 -6.16 -37.32 -10.13
CA VAL A 516 -7.04 -36.14 -10.10
C VAL A 516 -8.48 -36.60 -10.33
N ALA A 517 -9.20 -36.80 -9.23
CA ALA A 517 -10.65 -36.95 -9.25
C ALA A 517 -11.28 -35.63 -9.73
N ARG A 518 -11.45 -35.47 -11.06
CA ARG A 518 -12.49 -34.56 -11.54
C ARG A 518 -13.81 -35.23 -11.23
N GLU A 519 -14.51 -34.73 -10.23
CA GLU A 519 -15.88 -35.13 -9.98
C GLU A 519 -16.77 -34.62 -11.13
N GLY A 520 -17.43 -35.54 -11.81
CA GLY A 520 -18.35 -35.21 -12.90
C GLY A 520 -17.86 -35.68 -14.27
N ALA A 521 -18.75 -35.57 -15.26
CA ALA A 521 -18.48 -35.97 -16.62
C ALA A 521 -17.54 -34.97 -17.32
N ALA A 522 -16.60 -35.48 -18.11
CA ALA A 522 -15.69 -34.67 -18.91
C ALA A 522 -16.45 -33.86 -19.98
N ALA A 523 -15.86 -32.77 -20.46
CA ALA A 523 -16.45 -31.97 -21.55
C ALA A 523 -16.72 -32.80 -22.82
N ALA A 524 -15.92 -33.86 -23.05
CA ALA A 524 -16.12 -34.82 -24.13
C ALA A 524 -17.47 -35.57 -24.05
N CYS A 525 -18.11 -35.59 -22.89
CA CYS A 525 -19.41 -36.19 -22.65
C CYS A 525 -20.60 -35.29 -23.00
N ASN A 526 -20.38 -34.04 -23.46
CA ASN A 526 -21.44 -33.04 -23.55
C ASN A 526 -22.25 -32.98 -22.23
N THR A 527 -23.59 -32.92 -22.30
CA THR A 527 -24.47 -33.11 -21.15
C THR A 527 -24.91 -34.57 -21.08
N PRO A 528 -24.46 -35.36 -20.08
CA PRO A 528 -24.85 -36.76 -19.94
C PRO A 528 -26.36 -36.90 -19.72
N THR A 529 -26.98 -37.87 -20.38
CA THR A 529 -28.40 -38.23 -20.20
C THR A 529 -28.61 -39.14 -18.98
N SER A 530 -27.59 -39.91 -18.58
CA SER A 530 -27.60 -40.73 -17.36
C SER A 530 -26.17 -40.94 -16.85
N ARG A 531 -25.99 -41.03 -15.52
CA ARG A 531 -24.69 -41.26 -14.89
C ARG A 531 -24.85 -42.09 -13.61
N GLY A 532 -23.93 -43.02 -13.37
CA GLY A 532 -23.88 -43.80 -12.13
C GLY A 532 -24.90 -44.94 -12.08
N PHE A 533 -25.21 -45.42 -10.87
CA PHE A 533 -26.12 -46.53 -10.59
C PHE A 533 -27.06 -46.20 -9.43
N SER A 534 -28.31 -46.65 -9.52
CA SER A 534 -29.16 -46.79 -8.33
C SER A 534 -28.79 -48.06 -7.56
N GLN A 535 -29.25 -48.18 -6.31
CA GLN A 535 -29.00 -49.40 -5.51
C GLN A 535 -29.56 -50.66 -6.20
N THR A 536 -30.79 -50.58 -6.74
CA THR A 536 -31.40 -51.69 -7.49
C THR A 536 -30.56 -52.11 -8.69
N GLU A 537 -29.98 -51.16 -9.42
CA GLU A 537 -29.13 -51.47 -10.58
C GLU A 537 -27.80 -52.10 -10.17
N LYS A 538 -27.25 -51.76 -8.99
CA LYS A 538 -26.07 -52.44 -8.42
C LYS A 538 -26.41 -53.89 -8.08
N ASP A 539 -27.55 -54.11 -7.43
CA ASP A 539 -28.03 -55.44 -7.05
C ASP A 539 -28.29 -56.29 -8.30
N ASP A 540 -28.93 -55.74 -9.33
CA ASP A 540 -29.18 -56.42 -10.61
C ASP A 540 -27.88 -56.87 -11.30
N ILE A 541 -26.83 -56.04 -11.25
CA ILE A 541 -25.51 -56.39 -11.80
C ILE A 541 -24.91 -57.58 -11.03
N VAL A 542 -24.88 -57.52 -9.70
CA VAL A 542 -24.32 -58.59 -8.87
C VAL A 542 -25.11 -59.88 -9.03
N ASN A 543 -26.44 -59.80 -9.04
CA ASN A 543 -27.33 -60.93 -9.21
C ASN A 543 -27.11 -61.61 -10.57
N GLU A 544 -26.98 -60.83 -11.65
CA GLU A 544 -26.73 -61.41 -12.98
C GLU A 544 -25.35 -62.08 -13.07
N HIS A 545 -24.29 -61.46 -12.50
CA HIS A 545 -22.97 -62.09 -12.42
C HIS A 545 -23.04 -63.43 -11.66
N ASN A 546 -23.66 -63.45 -10.49
CA ASN A 546 -23.76 -64.66 -9.66
C ASN A 546 -24.65 -65.72 -10.32
N ARG A 547 -25.76 -65.34 -10.95
CA ARG A 547 -26.63 -66.27 -11.69
C ARG A 547 -25.85 -67.01 -12.78
N LEU A 548 -25.07 -66.27 -13.58
CA LEU A 548 -24.26 -66.82 -14.67
C LEU A 548 -23.10 -67.68 -14.15
N ARG A 549 -22.39 -67.22 -13.11
CA ARG A 549 -21.33 -68.00 -12.44
C ARG A 549 -21.87 -69.30 -11.87
N ASN A 550 -23.06 -69.27 -11.27
CA ASN A 550 -23.71 -70.45 -10.71
C ASN A 550 -24.06 -71.48 -11.81
N ILE A 551 -24.55 -71.04 -12.96
CA ILE A 551 -24.84 -71.91 -14.12
C ILE A 551 -23.57 -72.64 -14.58
N VAL A 552 -22.45 -71.91 -14.73
CA VAL A 552 -21.16 -72.49 -15.12
C VAL A 552 -20.63 -73.41 -14.04
N ALA A 553 -20.66 -72.99 -12.78
CA ALA A 553 -20.15 -73.79 -11.66
C ALA A 553 -20.90 -75.12 -11.52
N LEU A 554 -22.20 -75.16 -11.79
CA LEU A 554 -23.02 -76.37 -11.80
C LEU A 554 -22.82 -77.25 -13.06
N GLY A 555 -21.98 -76.84 -14.02
CA GLY A 555 -21.77 -77.55 -15.29
C GLY A 555 -23.00 -77.53 -16.21
N LYS A 556 -23.87 -76.53 -16.08
CA LYS A 556 -25.12 -76.41 -16.87
C LYS A 556 -24.96 -75.57 -18.13
N GLU A 557 -23.81 -74.94 -18.34
CA GLU A 557 -23.51 -74.18 -19.54
C GLU A 557 -23.06 -75.10 -20.68
N SER A 558 -23.97 -75.35 -21.62
CA SER A 558 -23.73 -76.26 -22.75
C SER A 558 -22.91 -75.64 -23.88
N ARG A 559 -22.83 -74.30 -23.96
CA ARG A 559 -22.14 -73.59 -25.03
C ARG A 559 -20.61 -73.62 -24.84
N GLY A 560 -19.87 -73.65 -25.94
CA GLY A 560 -18.41 -73.72 -25.97
C GLY A 560 -17.89 -74.14 -27.35
N ASN A 561 -16.58 -74.00 -27.58
CA ASN A 561 -15.92 -74.43 -28.81
C ASN A 561 -14.63 -75.24 -28.54
N PRO A 562 -14.73 -76.53 -28.20
CA PRO A 562 -15.96 -77.29 -27.91
C PRO A 562 -16.49 -77.02 -26.49
N GLY A 563 -17.79 -77.27 -26.27
CA GLY A 563 -18.44 -77.32 -24.95
C GLY A 563 -18.79 -78.77 -24.54
N PRO A 564 -19.52 -79.00 -23.44
CA PRO A 564 -19.97 -78.01 -22.44
C PRO A 564 -18.81 -77.47 -21.60
N GLN A 565 -19.07 -76.39 -20.84
CA GLN A 565 -18.10 -75.88 -19.87
C GLN A 565 -18.05 -76.80 -18.63
N PRO A 566 -16.86 -77.13 -18.11
CA PRO A 566 -16.72 -78.01 -16.96
C PRO A 566 -17.26 -77.34 -15.69
N SER A 567 -17.75 -78.14 -14.74
CA SER A 567 -18.22 -77.64 -13.44
C SER A 567 -17.05 -77.14 -12.59
N ALA A 568 -17.32 -76.13 -11.75
CA ALA A 568 -16.29 -75.46 -10.94
C ALA A 568 -16.37 -75.89 -9.47
N ALA A 569 -15.24 -76.28 -8.89
CA ALA A 569 -15.13 -76.71 -7.50
C ALA A 569 -14.98 -75.56 -6.50
N ASN A 570 -14.46 -74.40 -6.93
CA ASN A 570 -14.01 -73.30 -6.07
C ASN A 570 -14.58 -71.91 -6.46
N MET A 571 -15.65 -71.85 -7.24
CA MET A 571 -16.22 -70.60 -7.76
C MET A 571 -16.77 -69.73 -6.62
N ARG A 572 -16.21 -68.54 -6.39
CA ARG A 572 -16.68 -67.64 -5.33
C ARG A 572 -17.91 -66.83 -5.74
N LYS A 573 -18.78 -66.53 -4.77
CA LYS A 573 -19.88 -65.57 -4.93
C LYS A 573 -19.33 -64.15 -4.97
N MET A 574 -19.78 -63.36 -5.93
CA MET A 574 -19.38 -61.96 -6.08
C MET A 574 -20.25 -61.05 -5.21
N SER A 575 -19.65 -60.00 -4.66
CA SER A 575 -20.33 -58.89 -3.99
C SER A 575 -19.94 -57.54 -4.59
N TRP A 576 -20.80 -56.53 -4.39
CA TRP A 576 -20.50 -55.18 -4.86
C TRP A 576 -19.38 -54.54 -4.05
N ASN A 577 -18.45 -53.87 -4.72
CA ASN A 577 -17.38 -53.11 -4.10
C ASN A 577 -17.42 -51.65 -4.56
N GLU A 578 -17.63 -50.73 -3.60
CA GLU A 578 -17.76 -49.30 -3.90
C GLU A 578 -16.44 -48.66 -4.37
N GLU A 579 -15.28 -49.15 -3.93
CA GLU A 579 -13.99 -48.63 -4.39
C GLU A 579 -13.77 -48.95 -5.87
N LEU A 580 -14.01 -50.20 -6.27
CA LEU A 580 -13.96 -50.61 -7.68
C LEU A 580 -14.97 -49.85 -8.53
N ALA A 581 -16.18 -49.59 -8.00
CA ALA A 581 -17.22 -48.82 -8.68
C ALA A 581 -16.82 -47.36 -8.87
N LYS A 582 -16.22 -46.72 -7.86
CA LYS A 582 -15.70 -45.34 -7.97
C LYS A 582 -14.61 -45.24 -9.05
N ILE A 583 -13.69 -46.21 -9.11
CA ILE A 583 -12.63 -46.27 -10.14
C ILE A 583 -13.26 -46.46 -11.52
N ALA A 584 -14.19 -47.41 -11.68
CA ALA A 584 -14.87 -47.67 -12.94
C ALA A 584 -15.72 -46.46 -13.40
N GLN A 585 -16.39 -45.76 -12.46
CA GLN A 585 -17.17 -44.56 -12.76
C GLN A 585 -16.28 -43.42 -13.26
N ARG A 586 -15.11 -43.22 -12.64
CA ARG A 586 -14.11 -42.24 -13.08
C ARG A 586 -13.66 -42.47 -14.51
N TRP A 587 -13.49 -43.74 -14.91
CA TRP A 587 -13.10 -44.08 -16.27
C TRP A 587 -14.20 -43.76 -17.28
N VAL A 588 -15.45 -44.18 -17.02
CA VAL A 588 -16.55 -43.87 -17.96
C VAL A 588 -16.87 -42.38 -18.02
N ASP A 589 -16.62 -41.63 -16.94
CA ASP A 589 -16.79 -40.16 -16.93
C ASP A 589 -15.88 -39.43 -17.93
N GLN A 590 -14.88 -40.10 -18.49
CA GLN A 590 -14.04 -39.55 -19.56
C GLN A 590 -14.69 -39.65 -20.95
N CYS A 591 -15.75 -40.46 -21.10
CA CYS A 591 -16.48 -40.69 -22.36
C CYS A 591 -15.62 -41.25 -23.52
N ILE A 592 -14.46 -41.80 -23.19
CA ILE A 592 -13.58 -42.52 -24.10
C ILE A 592 -13.83 -44.03 -23.97
N GLY A 593 -13.69 -44.76 -25.08
CA GLY A 593 -13.85 -46.21 -25.09
C GLY A 593 -12.58 -46.93 -24.67
N GLY A 594 -12.69 -48.24 -24.40
CA GLY A 594 -11.55 -49.11 -24.12
C GLY A 594 -11.25 -49.27 -22.63
N HIS A 595 -10.00 -49.60 -22.33
CA HIS A 595 -9.51 -49.90 -20.99
C HIS A 595 -8.61 -48.80 -20.44
N ASP A 596 -8.76 -48.49 -19.15
CA ASP A 596 -7.82 -47.63 -18.45
C ASP A 596 -6.50 -48.35 -18.13
N ALA A 597 -5.41 -47.59 -18.10
CA ALA A 597 -4.10 -48.08 -17.71
C ALA A 597 -3.94 -48.18 -16.17
N CYS A 598 -4.81 -47.51 -15.41
CA CYS A 598 -4.62 -47.30 -13.98
C CYS A 598 -5.92 -47.50 -13.20
N ARG A 599 -6.15 -48.77 -12.84
CA ARG A 599 -7.34 -49.24 -12.09
C ARG A 599 -7.02 -50.14 -10.89
N ASN A 600 -5.74 -50.49 -10.73
CA ASN A 600 -5.30 -51.36 -9.65
C ASN A 600 -5.49 -50.66 -8.31
N THR A 601 -5.82 -51.43 -7.29
CA THR A 601 -5.88 -50.93 -5.91
C THR A 601 -4.56 -51.25 -5.19
N ASP A 602 -4.34 -50.66 -4.03
CA ASP A 602 -3.18 -50.99 -3.18
C ASP A 602 -3.12 -52.48 -2.78
N ARG A 603 -4.24 -53.21 -2.90
CA ARG A 603 -4.37 -54.61 -2.43
C ARG A 603 -4.15 -55.64 -3.53
N TYR A 604 -4.50 -55.35 -4.78
CA TYR A 604 -4.45 -56.33 -5.87
C TYR A 604 -4.60 -55.70 -7.25
N TYR A 605 -4.15 -56.46 -8.26
CA TYR A 605 -4.48 -56.23 -9.67
C TYR A 605 -6.01 -56.25 -9.88
N VAL A 606 -6.52 -55.34 -10.72
CA VAL A 606 -7.95 -55.20 -11.01
C VAL A 606 -8.22 -55.50 -12.48
N GLY A 607 -9.09 -56.46 -12.72
CA GLY A 607 -9.58 -56.81 -14.05
C GLY A 607 -10.67 -55.85 -14.51
N GLN A 608 -10.96 -55.81 -15.81
CA GLN A 608 -11.96 -54.88 -16.35
C GLN A 608 -12.67 -55.43 -17.57
N ASN A 609 -14.00 -55.30 -17.60
CA ASN A 609 -14.81 -55.48 -18.81
C ASN A 609 -15.44 -54.14 -19.22
N SER A 610 -15.49 -53.87 -20.52
CA SER A 610 -16.01 -52.62 -21.07
C SER A 610 -17.05 -52.90 -22.16
N PHE A 611 -18.20 -52.25 -22.04
CA PHE A 611 -19.29 -52.35 -22.99
C PHE A 611 -19.68 -50.96 -23.48
N THR A 612 -19.92 -50.84 -24.78
CA THR A 612 -20.40 -49.62 -25.42
C THR A 612 -21.51 -49.96 -26.41
N SER A 613 -22.63 -49.25 -26.34
CA SER A 613 -23.71 -49.32 -27.32
C SER A 613 -24.15 -47.94 -27.78
N MET A 614 -24.80 -47.87 -28.94
CA MET A 614 -25.38 -46.65 -29.49
C MET A 614 -26.87 -46.86 -29.77
N SER A 615 -27.70 -45.88 -29.45
CA SER A 615 -29.14 -45.90 -29.73
C SER A 615 -29.56 -44.60 -30.41
N SER A 616 -30.38 -44.70 -31.46
CA SER A 616 -31.05 -43.55 -32.10
C SER A 616 -32.26 -43.07 -31.32
N ASN A 617 -32.76 -43.87 -30.37
CA ASN A 617 -33.92 -43.56 -29.57
C ASN A 617 -33.49 -43.05 -28.18
N GLY A 618 -33.41 -41.73 -28.03
CA GLY A 618 -32.90 -41.07 -26.82
C GLY A 618 -33.74 -41.30 -25.54
N GLY A 619 -34.91 -41.94 -25.63
CA GLY A 619 -35.82 -42.17 -24.50
C GLY A 619 -35.77 -43.55 -23.85
N SER A 620 -35.10 -44.55 -24.45
CA SER A 620 -35.03 -45.90 -23.85
C SER A 620 -33.99 -45.97 -22.74
N LYS A 621 -34.40 -46.29 -21.51
CA LYS A 621 -33.48 -46.47 -20.37
C LYS A 621 -32.47 -47.59 -20.68
N PHE A 622 -31.18 -47.28 -20.57
CA PHE A 622 -30.12 -48.26 -20.78
C PHE A 622 -30.18 -49.36 -19.72
N ASN A 623 -30.43 -50.60 -20.13
CA ASN A 623 -30.41 -51.75 -19.23
C ASN A 623 -28.97 -52.21 -19.01
N LYS A 624 -28.40 -51.79 -17.87
CA LYS A 624 -27.00 -52.03 -17.51
C LYS A 624 -26.71 -53.52 -17.30
N SER A 625 -27.62 -54.28 -16.68
CA SER A 625 -27.42 -55.71 -16.39
C SER A 625 -27.42 -56.58 -17.64
N SER A 626 -28.15 -56.19 -18.70
CA SER A 626 -28.10 -56.89 -20.00
C SER A 626 -26.69 -56.92 -20.62
N SER A 627 -25.85 -55.94 -20.31
CA SER A 627 -24.45 -55.90 -20.77
C SER A 627 -23.61 -57.05 -20.20
N VAL A 628 -23.94 -57.53 -19.00
CA VAL A 628 -23.28 -58.70 -18.39
C VAL A 628 -23.58 -59.96 -19.19
N GLY A 629 -24.81 -60.09 -19.71
CA GLY A 629 -25.18 -61.16 -20.63
C GLY A 629 -24.39 -61.11 -21.95
N VAL A 630 -24.04 -59.91 -22.44
CA VAL A 630 -23.18 -59.74 -23.62
C VAL A 630 -21.77 -60.24 -23.34
N PHE A 631 -21.16 -59.85 -22.21
CA PHE A 631 -19.85 -60.38 -21.79
C PHE A 631 -19.86 -61.91 -21.71
N PHE A 632 -20.94 -62.47 -21.18
CA PHE A 632 -21.08 -63.92 -21.04
C PHE A 632 -21.29 -64.66 -22.37
N SER A 633 -21.88 -64.02 -23.38
CA SER A 633 -22.17 -64.65 -24.68
C SER A 633 -20.92 -65.13 -25.43
N GLU A 634 -19.75 -64.57 -25.09
CA GLU A 634 -18.44 -65.01 -25.58
C GLU A 634 -18.12 -66.47 -25.24
N VAL A 635 -18.81 -67.07 -24.26
CA VAL A 635 -18.70 -68.51 -23.94
C VAL A 635 -18.86 -69.40 -25.17
N THR A 636 -19.64 -68.97 -26.17
CA THR A 636 -19.82 -69.70 -27.44
C THR A 636 -18.52 -69.92 -28.21
N SER A 637 -17.52 -69.05 -28.00
CA SER A 637 -16.20 -69.12 -28.63
C SER A 637 -15.13 -69.69 -27.70
N PHE A 638 -15.45 -69.94 -26.44
CA PHE A 638 -14.48 -70.40 -25.44
C PHE A 638 -14.33 -71.93 -25.46
N ASN A 639 -13.08 -72.40 -25.55
CA ASN A 639 -12.74 -73.82 -25.52
C ASN A 639 -12.70 -74.31 -24.06
N ASN A 640 -13.48 -75.34 -23.75
CA ASN A 640 -13.54 -75.90 -22.40
C ASN A 640 -12.18 -76.41 -21.87
N GLY A 641 -11.27 -76.86 -22.74
CA GLY A 641 -9.90 -77.23 -22.37
C GLY A 641 -9.01 -76.06 -21.93
N GLY A 642 -9.47 -74.81 -22.11
CA GLY A 642 -8.79 -73.60 -21.65
C GLY A 642 -9.03 -73.24 -20.18
N VAL A 643 -9.84 -74.02 -19.45
CA VAL A 643 -10.19 -73.76 -18.04
C VAL A 643 -9.01 -74.01 -17.10
N ASP A 644 -8.28 -75.12 -17.25
CA ASP A 644 -7.13 -75.44 -16.40
C ASP A 644 -5.92 -74.54 -16.70
N LYS A 645 -5.71 -74.22 -17.98
CA LYS A 645 -4.58 -73.39 -18.44
C LYS A 645 -5.06 -72.30 -19.38
N PHE A 646 -5.39 -71.15 -18.80
CA PHE A 646 -5.92 -70.01 -19.52
C PHE A 646 -4.92 -69.46 -20.54
N THR A 647 -5.42 -69.21 -21.75
CA THR A 647 -4.75 -68.45 -22.80
C THR A 647 -5.62 -67.26 -23.18
N PHE A 648 -5.02 -66.07 -23.27
CA PHE A 648 -5.78 -64.87 -23.55
C PHE A 648 -6.22 -64.82 -25.02
N SER A 649 -7.51 -64.59 -25.23
CA SER A 649 -8.09 -64.24 -26.53
C SER A 649 -9.00 -63.04 -26.35
N SER A 650 -8.90 -62.07 -27.28
CA SER A 650 -9.78 -60.89 -27.28
C SER A 650 -11.25 -61.23 -27.51
N SER A 651 -11.56 -62.43 -28.03
CA SER A 651 -12.93 -62.89 -28.27
C SER A 651 -13.61 -63.56 -27.06
N THR A 652 -12.84 -63.88 -26.01
CA THR A 652 -13.36 -64.60 -24.82
C THR A 652 -12.97 -63.95 -23.49
N GLY A 653 -12.23 -62.84 -23.53
CA GLY A 653 -11.65 -62.20 -22.36
C GLY A 653 -12.70 -61.65 -21.39
N HIS A 654 -13.88 -61.22 -21.87
CA HIS A 654 -14.93 -60.74 -20.97
C HIS A 654 -15.61 -61.91 -20.24
N TYR A 655 -15.87 -63.01 -20.96
CA TYR A 655 -16.41 -64.23 -20.36
C TYR A 655 -15.49 -64.78 -19.28
N THR A 656 -14.20 -64.96 -19.57
CA THR A 656 -13.27 -65.58 -18.61
C THR A 656 -13.04 -64.73 -17.38
N GLN A 657 -13.08 -63.39 -17.48
CA GLN A 657 -13.06 -62.52 -16.31
C GLN A 657 -14.33 -62.68 -15.46
N LEU A 658 -15.49 -62.84 -16.08
CA LEU A 658 -16.77 -63.02 -15.39
C LEU A 658 -16.80 -64.34 -14.60
N VAL A 659 -16.24 -65.42 -15.15
CA VAL A 659 -16.22 -66.76 -14.51
C VAL A 659 -14.92 -67.07 -13.77
N TRP A 660 -14.07 -66.08 -13.53
CA TRP A 660 -12.82 -66.30 -12.79
C TRP A 660 -13.10 -66.63 -11.32
N ALA A 661 -12.64 -67.80 -10.83
CA ALA A 661 -13.04 -68.31 -9.52
C ALA A 661 -12.65 -67.38 -8.36
N ASP A 662 -11.43 -66.85 -8.37
CA ASP A 662 -10.88 -66.02 -7.29
C ASP A 662 -11.48 -64.62 -7.24
N THR A 663 -12.02 -64.13 -8.36
CA THR A 663 -12.69 -62.84 -8.44
C THR A 663 -14.02 -62.91 -7.71
N HIS A 664 -14.17 -62.10 -6.66
CA HIS A 664 -15.33 -62.09 -5.76
C HIS A 664 -15.83 -60.68 -5.45
N LEU A 665 -15.22 -59.65 -6.02
CA LEU A 665 -15.64 -58.26 -5.89
C LEU A 665 -15.86 -57.68 -7.29
N VAL A 666 -16.98 -56.98 -7.48
CA VAL A 666 -17.28 -56.26 -8.71
C VAL A 666 -17.76 -54.85 -8.38
N GLY A 667 -17.31 -53.87 -9.16
CA GLY A 667 -17.83 -52.51 -9.08
C GLY A 667 -17.83 -51.88 -10.46
N CYS A 668 -18.96 -51.31 -10.86
CA CYS A 668 -19.14 -50.80 -12.21
C CYS A 668 -19.42 -49.30 -12.25
N GLY A 669 -19.02 -48.68 -13.37
CA GLY A 669 -19.33 -47.31 -13.77
C GLY A 669 -20.19 -47.30 -15.02
N SER A 670 -21.16 -46.38 -15.09
CA SER A 670 -22.00 -46.21 -16.29
C SER A 670 -22.25 -44.74 -16.60
N ILE A 671 -22.25 -44.42 -17.88
CA ILE A 671 -22.63 -43.10 -18.39
C ILE A 671 -23.37 -43.26 -19.72
N SER A 672 -24.38 -42.43 -19.93
CA SER A 672 -25.08 -42.27 -21.20
C SER A 672 -24.96 -40.82 -21.62
N PHE A 673 -24.56 -40.56 -22.86
CA PHE A 673 -24.34 -39.21 -23.35
C PHE A 673 -24.58 -39.06 -24.85
N PRO A 674 -24.98 -37.86 -25.32
CA PRO A 674 -25.19 -37.61 -26.73
C PRO A 674 -23.84 -37.58 -27.49
N SER A 675 -23.80 -38.27 -28.62
CA SER A 675 -22.68 -38.33 -29.56
C SER A 675 -23.23 -38.17 -30.98
N GLY A 676 -23.23 -36.92 -31.46
CA GLY A 676 -23.92 -36.56 -32.70
C GLY A 676 -25.43 -36.81 -32.60
N SER A 677 -26.00 -37.49 -33.60
CA SER A 677 -27.43 -37.88 -33.62
C SER A 677 -27.76 -39.13 -32.79
N TRP A 678 -26.79 -39.70 -32.07
CA TRP A 678 -26.93 -40.95 -31.33
C TRP A 678 -26.73 -40.73 -29.83
N ASN A 679 -27.38 -41.52 -28.99
CA ASN A 679 -27.08 -41.61 -27.56
C ASN A 679 -26.15 -42.80 -27.33
N LYS A 680 -24.92 -42.53 -26.86
CA LYS A 680 -23.91 -43.54 -26.57
C LYS A 680 -24.03 -43.95 -25.10
N ASN A 681 -24.15 -45.24 -24.85
CA ASN A 681 -24.16 -45.82 -23.50
C ASN A 681 -22.85 -46.55 -23.28
N GLN A 682 -22.20 -46.27 -22.15
CA GLN A 682 -20.99 -46.96 -21.72
C GLN A 682 -21.20 -47.59 -20.35
N LEU A 683 -20.64 -48.79 -20.21
CA LEU A 683 -20.58 -49.55 -18.96
C LEU A 683 -19.19 -50.12 -18.83
N VAL A 684 -18.54 -49.88 -17.69
CA VAL A 684 -17.26 -50.50 -17.34
C VAL A 684 -17.44 -51.18 -16.00
N CYS A 685 -17.02 -52.44 -15.89
CA CYS A 685 -17.01 -53.18 -14.64
C CYS A 685 -15.58 -53.57 -14.27
N ASN A 686 -15.16 -53.18 -13.07
CA ASN A 686 -13.88 -53.55 -12.48
C ASN A 686 -14.04 -54.74 -11.55
N TYR A 687 -13.07 -55.65 -11.58
CA TYR A 687 -13.12 -56.97 -10.95
C TYR A 687 -11.94 -57.18 -9.99
N GLY A 688 -12.23 -57.55 -8.74
CA GLY A 688 -11.25 -57.69 -7.67
C GLY A 688 -11.28 -59.07 -6.99
N PRO A 689 -10.11 -59.71 -6.81
CA PRO A 689 -8.89 -59.52 -7.60
C PRO A 689 -9.15 -59.81 -9.09
N GLY A 690 -8.34 -59.21 -9.97
CA GLY A 690 -8.45 -59.38 -11.42
C GLY A 690 -8.10 -60.78 -11.88
N GLY A 691 -8.80 -61.25 -12.91
CA GLY A 691 -8.59 -62.55 -13.54
C GLY A 691 -7.74 -62.46 -14.81
N ASN A 692 -7.95 -63.42 -15.72
CA ASN A 692 -7.28 -63.50 -17.02
C ASN A 692 -5.75 -63.55 -16.93
N MET A 693 -5.22 -64.19 -15.88
CA MET A 693 -3.78 -64.43 -15.73
C MET A 693 -3.36 -65.55 -16.67
N VAL A 694 -2.54 -65.23 -17.67
CA VAL A 694 -2.07 -66.21 -18.67
C VAL A 694 -1.33 -67.36 -17.98
N GLY A 695 -1.73 -68.58 -18.28
CA GLY A 695 -1.17 -69.80 -17.70
C GLY A 695 -1.78 -70.22 -16.36
N ALA A 696 -2.64 -69.40 -15.75
CA ALA A 696 -3.42 -69.79 -14.56
C ALA A 696 -4.73 -70.48 -14.95
N SER A 697 -5.37 -71.16 -14.00
CA SER A 697 -6.71 -71.73 -14.20
C SER A 697 -7.79 -70.66 -14.02
N VAL A 698 -8.80 -70.67 -14.90
CA VAL A 698 -9.99 -69.79 -14.81
C VAL A 698 -10.79 -70.15 -13.55
N TYR A 699 -10.98 -71.45 -13.32
CA TYR A 699 -11.55 -72.03 -12.11
C TYR A 699 -11.15 -73.51 -12.02
N GLN A 700 -11.08 -74.06 -10.81
CA GLN A 700 -10.72 -75.47 -10.64
C GLN A 700 -11.88 -76.36 -11.03
N GLU A 701 -11.64 -77.30 -11.94
CA GLU A 701 -12.65 -78.28 -12.33
C GLU A 701 -12.98 -79.24 -11.18
N GLY A 702 -14.27 -79.57 -11.04
CA GLY A 702 -14.72 -80.58 -10.07
C GLY A 702 -16.16 -80.39 -9.64
N LYS A 703 -16.57 -81.17 -8.62
CA LYS A 703 -17.93 -81.08 -8.07
C LYS A 703 -18.15 -79.69 -7.47
N PRO A 704 -19.31 -79.04 -7.69
CA PRO A 704 -19.61 -77.74 -7.12
C PRO A 704 -19.36 -77.70 -5.60
N CYS A 705 -18.73 -76.62 -5.14
CA CYS A 705 -18.36 -76.38 -3.75
C CYS A 705 -17.39 -77.39 -3.10
N SER A 706 -16.81 -78.34 -3.85
CA SER A 706 -15.90 -79.35 -3.28
C SER A 706 -14.54 -78.80 -2.85
N LYS A 707 -14.16 -77.62 -3.34
CA LYS A 707 -12.89 -76.94 -3.02
C LYS A 707 -13.12 -75.45 -2.74
N CYS A 708 -14.17 -75.12 -1.98
CA CYS A 708 -14.38 -73.73 -1.57
C CYS A 708 -13.14 -73.18 -0.82
N PRO A 709 -12.70 -71.96 -1.14
CA PRO A 709 -11.58 -71.32 -0.45
C PRO A 709 -11.78 -71.22 1.06
N GLU A 710 -10.68 -71.15 1.81
CA GLU A 710 -10.72 -71.05 3.27
C GLU A 710 -11.58 -69.87 3.74
N GLY A 711 -12.45 -70.12 4.72
CA GLY A 711 -13.40 -69.13 5.23
C GLY A 711 -14.72 -69.02 4.45
N THR A 712 -14.91 -69.76 3.36
CA THR A 712 -16.17 -69.77 2.60
C THR A 712 -16.87 -71.14 2.66
N LYS A 713 -18.19 -71.15 2.45
CA LYS A 713 -19.01 -72.37 2.37
C LYS A 713 -19.91 -72.31 1.15
N CYS A 714 -20.50 -73.45 0.77
CA CYS A 714 -21.47 -73.48 -0.32
C CYS A 714 -22.68 -72.61 0.01
N ASP A 715 -23.06 -71.71 -0.88
CA ASP A 715 -24.18 -70.80 -0.70
C ASP A 715 -25.52 -71.57 -0.71
N ALA A 716 -26.46 -71.14 0.13
CA ALA A 716 -27.74 -71.82 0.30
C ALA A 716 -28.70 -71.61 -0.89
N VAL A 717 -28.53 -70.52 -1.64
CA VAL A 717 -29.39 -70.12 -2.77
C VAL A 717 -28.69 -70.46 -4.08
N ASP A 718 -27.45 -69.98 -4.25
CA ASP A 718 -26.60 -70.23 -5.41
C ASP A 718 -25.71 -71.44 -5.15
N THR A 719 -26.30 -72.63 -5.15
CA THR A 719 -25.67 -73.90 -4.69
C THR A 719 -24.41 -74.34 -5.45
N GLY A 720 -23.98 -73.61 -6.49
CA GLY A 720 -22.69 -73.79 -7.16
C GLY A 720 -21.58 -72.85 -6.68
N LEU A 721 -21.88 -71.88 -5.81
CA LEU A 721 -20.96 -70.81 -5.42
C LEU A 721 -20.51 -70.93 -3.95
N CYS A 722 -19.30 -70.47 -3.68
CA CYS A 722 -18.71 -70.36 -2.35
C CYS A 722 -18.90 -68.94 -1.81
N ALA A 723 -19.61 -68.78 -0.69
CA ALA A 723 -19.91 -67.51 -0.03
C ALA A 723 -19.31 -67.43 1.37
#